data_AF-A0A5C8A2E6-F1
#
_entry.id   AF-A0A5C8A2E6-F1
#
_cell.length_a   1.000
_cell.length_b   1.000
_cell.length_c   1.000
_cell.angle_alpha   90.00
_cell.angle_beta   90.00
_cell.angle_gamma   90.00
#
_symmetry.space_group_name_H-M   'P 1'
#
loop_
_entity.id
_entity.type
_entity.pdbx_description
1 polymer ?
#
loop_
_entity_poly.entity_id
_entity_poly.type
_entity_poly.pdbx_seq_one_letter_code
_entity_poly.pdbx_strand_id
1 'polypeptide(L)'
;MNRIYRLIWNADLYRWLVVPEIAKRHGKPSSVARVAAHHGQGGFFGFLRHETDTSPPPWRWKTALCYLLALQQVMVPTIASAQGIVADGRTQTAVASHGAVTNITTGTVRGNNAFNSFSTFNVAQGQTANLFLPNGTLNLINLVRDQRTTIEGILNSIKDGKIGGNVYFANPNGFLVSASGVVNVGSLNLSTPTPAFIDNFFSAPGNPNDASVASLLNGTAPRNGSGVISVLGQINAIDGIALSAGAINVGGTLYAGARFIGNMPNFTDVVNANGLASATNVVVREGRIEIVADGDVTVSGTIATPGGSGVRGGDVSIRAGGNVDLQNGALIAARGNGDNSAGGTVNIWADNDAVARTGALVDASAGSRGDGGFIEFSARKTVELAGGEFRADGTGGGQAGSVLIDPANILVSADILRGAGGYGSLPAGIAASGANLTLLADDTITINDNVTISTRSVAGTTATDHASGTSTAASGNLTLEAGAISLKSGSKLLAGADSGYAGGDVSLKATRNWTGEAKVSVDNATITGRNVSLTANATYNDSILTSWLPVVVPVTVSTIDVKSGRITASGTLDLKATSLIDVSTSGLSPLGSIVATSVATVDVTGASVLAAGGNTTLASSSTVTSKATPGGPNLTTLPGDAGVAINVVVSTAKTHVGDTSSVTATGGTLDLTAKNAVTATTKADSTAGGAVAVGGTVALSEVTSVTQAIIDGTATTSSSALKVAAESTNVVTTTAKAATKG
;
A
#
# COMPACT_ATOMS: atom_id res chain seq x y z
N MET A 1 -29.84 11.80 -42.43
CA MET A 1 -28.87 10.85 -43.01
C MET A 1 -28.73 9.69 -42.05
N ASN A 2 -29.25 8.52 -42.38
CA ASN A 2 -29.21 7.37 -41.48
C ASN A 2 -27.79 6.79 -41.47
N ARG A 3 -27.10 6.90 -40.34
CA ARG A 3 -25.87 6.15 -40.08
C ARG A 3 -26.28 4.75 -39.64
N ILE A 4 -25.92 3.75 -40.42
CA ILE A 4 -26.05 2.35 -40.02
C ILE A 4 -24.72 1.96 -39.41
N TYR A 5 -24.72 1.28 -38.27
CA TYR A 5 -23.50 0.84 -37.62
C TYR A 5 -23.38 -0.67 -37.79
N ARG A 6 -22.20 -1.14 -38.21
CA ARG A 6 -21.91 -2.57 -38.35
C ARG A 6 -20.86 -2.96 -37.31
N LEU A 7 -21.12 -4.08 -36.62
CA LEU A 7 -20.14 -4.74 -35.78
C LEU A 7 -19.24 -5.61 -36.64
N ILE A 8 -17.93 -5.39 -36.53
CA ILE A 8 -16.91 -6.15 -37.23
C ILE A 8 -15.95 -6.73 -36.19
N TRP A 9 -15.70 -8.04 -36.28
CA TRP A 9 -14.70 -8.71 -35.46
C TRP A 9 -13.30 -8.27 -35.89
N ASN A 10 -12.51 -7.73 -34.96
CA ASN A 10 -11.11 -7.38 -35.21
C ASN A 10 -10.20 -8.44 -34.57
N ALA A 11 -9.53 -9.22 -35.42
CA ALA A 11 -8.67 -10.33 -34.99
C ALA A 11 -7.39 -9.86 -34.29
N ASP A 12 -6.87 -8.67 -34.59
CA ASP A 12 -5.65 -8.13 -34.00
C ASP A 12 -5.88 -7.56 -32.59
N LEU A 13 -7.12 -7.14 -32.30
CA LEU A 13 -7.51 -6.55 -31.02
C LEU A 13 -8.42 -7.46 -30.19
N TYR A 14 -8.75 -8.67 -30.67
CA TYR A 14 -9.65 -9.64 -30.04
C TYR A 14 -10.96 -9.03 -29.51
N ARG A 15 -11.54 -8.08 -30.24
CA ARG A 15 -12.79 -7.40 -29.85
C ARG A 15 -13.64 -7.00 -31.05
N TRP A 16 -14.94 -6.82 -30.79
CA TRP A 16 -15.89 -6.26 -31.75
C TRP A 16 -15.76 -4.73 -31.81
N LEU A 17 -15.62 -4.21 -33.04
CA LEU A 17 -15.58 -2.76 -33.30
C LEU A 17 -16.87 -2.31 -33.97
N VAL A 18 -17.41 -1.18 -33.52
CA VAL A 18 -18.59 -0.54 -34.12
C VAL A 18 -18.11 0.45 -35.18
N VAL A 19 -18.40 0.16 -36.45
CA VAL A 19 -17.96 1.01 -37.57
C VAL A 19 -19.19 1.69 -38.20
N PRO A 20 -19.18 3.02 -38.40
CA PRO A 20 -20.26 3.71 -39.09
C PRO A 20 -20.21 3.48 -40.61
N GLU A 21 -21.34 3.11 -41.20
CA GLU A 21 -21.54 2.98 -42.64
C GLU A 21 -22.65 3.93 -43.11
N ILE A 22 -22.45 4.54 -44.28
CA ILE A 22 -23.42 5.43 -44.92
C ILE A 22 -24.25 4.61 -45.91
N ALA A 23 -25.55 4.49 -45.67
CA ALA A 23 -26.46 3.76 -46.55
C ALA A 23 -26.47 4.38 -47.96
N LYS A 24 -25.96 3.65 -48.97
CA LYS A 24 -26.07 4.06 -50.38
C LYS A 24 -27.43 3.63 -50.95
N ARG A 25 -28.24 4.62 -51.32
CA ARG A 25 -29.47 4.42 -52.11
C ARG A 25 -29.07 4.01 -53.53
N HIS A 26 -29.62 2.91 -54.04
CA HIS A 26 -29.45 2.53 -55.45
C HIS A 26 -30.15 3.57 -56.35
N GLY A 27 -29.36 4.30 -57.13
CA GLY A 27 -29.79 5.20 -58.19
C GLY A 27 -28.76 5.21 -59.32
N LYS A 28 -29.25 5.16 -60.56
CA LYS A 28 -28.50 5.02 -61.83
C LYS A 28 -27.41 6.10 -62.04
N PRO A 29 -26.40 5.83 -62.90
CA PRO A 29 -25.16 6.59 -62.94
C PRO A 29 -25.28 7.84 -63.82
N SER A 30 -24.68 8.93 -63.38
CA SER A 30 -24.35 10.07 -64.22
C SER A 30 -22.87 10.43 -64.06
N SER A 31 -22.18 10.30 -65.17
CA SER A 31 -20.85 10.81 -65.50
C SER A 31 -20.63 12.28 -65.09
N VAL A 32 -19.39 12.65 -64.77
CA VAL A 32 -18.50 13.53 -65.57
C VAL A 32 -17.24 13.94 -64.79
N ALA A 33 -16.12 13.76 -65.51
CA ALA A 33 -14.76 14.32 -65.49
C ALA A 33 -14.22 15.29 -64.41
N ARG A 34 -12.98 14.97 -64.00
CA ARG A 34 -11.70 15.75 -63.99
C ARG A 34 -11.76 17.30 -63.86
N VAL A 35 -10.81 17.87 -63.08
CA VAL A 35 -9.55 18.50 -63.57
C VAL A 35 -8.82 19.27 -62.44
N ALA A 36 -7.47 19.11 -62.43
CA ALA A 36 -6.34 19.94 -61.96
C ALA A 36 -6.35 20.54 -60.53
N ALA A 37 -5.34 20.33 -59.68
CA ALA A 37 -3.88 20.53 -59.80
C ALA A 37 -3.46 22.00 -59.95
N HIS A 38 -2.67 22.51 -59.01
CA HIS A 38 -1.56 23.42 -59.33
C HIS A 38 -0.47 23.41 -58.23
N HIS A 39 0.72 22.95 -58.63
CA HIS A 39 2.09 23.46 -58.37
C HIS A 39 2.55 23.74 -56.91
N GLY A 40 3.75 23.34 -56.47
CA GLY A 40 4.92 22.80 -57.18
C GLY A 40 6.22 23.33 -56.57
N GLN A 41 7.31 22.59 -56.82
CA GLN A 41 8.74 22.86 -56.51
C GLN A 41 9.16 22.45 -55.08
N GLY A 42 9.99 21.42 -54.82
CA GLY A 42 11.11 20.82 -55.60
C GLY A 42 12.42 21.49 -55.17
N GLY A 43 13.54 20.83 -54.86
CA GLY A 43 14.01 19.44 -54.87
C GLY A 43 15.38 19.38 -54.14
N PHE A 44 15.83 18.20 -53.68
CA PHE A 44 16.91 17.38 -54.30
C PHE A 44 18.33 18.01 -54.19
N PHE A 45 19.45 17.38 -53.79
CA PHE A 45 20.02 16.02 -53.63
C PHE A 45 20.98 16.10 -52.39
N GLY A 46 21.47 15.07 -51.69
CA GLY A 46 21.75 13.68 -52.02
C GLY A 46 23.27 13.37 -51.88
N PHE A 47 23.60 12.41 -51.01
CA PHE A 47 24.77 11.49 -51.03
C PHE A 47 26.09 11.77 -50.25
N LEU A 48 26.24 10.96 -49.17
CA LEU A 48 27.27 9.93 -48.89
C LEU A 48 28.74 10.26 -48.52
N ARG A 49 29.13 9.89 -47.28
CA ARG A 49 30.15 8.88 -46.83
C ARG A 49 30.63 9.26 -45.40
N HIS A 50 30.47 8.41 -44.38
CA HIS A 50 31.33 7.29 -43.93
C HIS A 50 32.75 7.72 -43.50
N GLU A 51 33.01 7.86 -42.20
CA GLU A 51 33.82 6.91 -41.40
C GLU A 51 33.95 7.38 -39.92
N THR A 52 33.81 6.39 -39.02
CA THR A 52 34.39 6.22 -37.69
C THR A 52 34.74 7.45 -36.84
N ASP A 53 34.03 7.62 -35.72
CA ASP A 53 34.72 7.84 -34.45
C ASP A 53 33.90 7.40 -33.24
N THR A 54 34.56 6.66 -32.35
CA THR A 54 34.05 6.17 -31.07
C THR A 54 34.23 7.25 -30.00
N SER A 55 33.15 7.81 -29.48
CA SER A 55 33.12 8.40 -28.13
C SER A 55 31.68 8.62 -27.63
N PRO A 56 31.33 8.14 -26.43
CA PRO A 56 30.01 8.35 -25.83
C PRO A 56 29.88 9.76 -25.23
N PRO A 57 28.67 10.35 -25.19
CA PRO A 57 28.46 11.68 -24.65
C PRO A 57 28.64 11.68 -23.11
N PRO A 58 29.32 12.68 -22.53
CA PRO A 58 29.69 12.69 -21.13
C PRO A 58 28.59 13.36 -20.30
N TRP A 59 28.06 12.69 -19.28
CA TRP A 59 27.65 13.34 -18.02
C TRP A 59 27.67 12.31 -16.89
N ARG A 60 28.82 12.22 -16.20
CA ARG A 60 28.94 11.63 -14.88
C ARG A 60 29.69 12.59 -13.96
N TRP A 61 29.16 12.69 -12.75
CA TRP A 61 29.86 12.92 -11.48
C TRP A 61 30.39 14.32 -11.15
N LYS A 62 29.78 14.92 -10.12
CA LYS A 62 30.48 15.71 -9.10
C LYS A 62 29.99 15.32 -7.71
N THR A 63 30.64 14.34 -7.10
CA THR A 63 30.85 14.28 -5.66
C THR A 63 32.27 14.79 -5.37
N ALA A 64 32.44 15.36 -4.18
CA ALA A 64 33.72 15.56 -3.49
C ALA A 64 34.72 16.57 -4.10
N LEU A 65 34.49 17.86 -3.87
CA LEU A 65 35.59 18.83 -3.61
C LEU A 65 35.09 20.06 -2.84
N CYS A 66 34.79 19.89 -1.54
CA CYS A 66 34.70 20.98 -0.55
C CYS A 66 35.28 20.57 0.81
N TYR A 67 36.30 19.70 0.80
CA TYR A 67 37.16 19.41 1.95
C TYR A 67 38.58 19.90 1.67
N LEU A 68 38.79 21.22 1.59
CA LEU A 68 40.09 21.85 1.86
C LEU A 68 39.98 23.40 1.84
N LEU A 69 39.31 24.01 2.83
CA LEU A 69 39.52 25.43 3.23
C LEU A 69 38.62 25.77 4.43
N ALA A 70 38.99 25.30 5.62
CA ALA A 70 38.51 25.85 6.89
C ALA A 70 39.51 25.51 8.01
N LEU A 71 40.71 26.06 7.89
CA LEU A 71 41.68 26.17 8.99
C LEU A 71 42.06 27.64 9.12
N GLN A 72 41.10 28.45 9.52
CA GLN A 72 41.36 29.73 10.17
C GLN A 72 40.49 29.81 11.41
N GLN A 73 41.12 29.54 12.54
CA GLN A 73 40.60 29.87 13.86
C GLN A 73 40.43 31.39 13.94
N VAL A 74 39.19 31.85 13.87
CA VAL A 74 38.81 33.12 14.46
C VAL A 74 38.06 32.76 15.74
N MET A 75 38.75 32.94 16.87
CA MET A 75 38.12 33.06 18.19
C MET A 75 37.16 34.26 18.13
N VAL A 76 35.89 34.00 17.82
CA VAL A 76 34.82 34.97 18.05
C VAL A 76 34.36 34.75 19.49
N PRO A 77 34.35 35.76 20.37
CA PRO A 77 33.76 35.60 21.69
C PRO A 77 32.27 35.23 21.53
N THR A 78 31.87 34.12 22.13
CA THR A 78 30.47 33.74 22.31
C THR A 78 29.79 34.82 23.14
N ILE A 79 29.07 35.72 22.47
CA ILE A 79 28.11 36.58 23.16
C ILE A 79 27.03 35.63 23.67
N ALA A 80 26.90 35.54 25.00
CA ALA A 80 25.81 34.84 25.64
C ALA A 80 24.48 35.44 25.13
N SER A 81 23.79 34.71 24.26
CA SER A 81 22.41 35.02 23.90
C SER A 81 21.58 34.98 25.18
N ALA A 82 20.93 36.09 25.53
CA ALA A 82 19.86 36.06 26.52
C ALA A 82 18.82 35.01 26.08
N GLN A 83 18.37 34.16 27.01
CA GLN A 83 17.44 33.09 26.71
C GLN A 83 16.09 33.67 26.23
N GLY A 84 15.62 33.25 25.05
CA GLY A 84 14.43 33.81 24.39
C GLY A 84 13.09 33.30 24.94
N ILE A 85 12.96 33.17 26.27
CA ILE A 85 11.72 32.75 26.94
C ILE A 85 11.09 33.96 27.59
N VAL A 86 9.95 34.40 27.05
CA VAL A 86 9.27 35.62 27.48
C VAL A 86 7.80 35.32 27.78
N ALA A 87 7.41 35.44 29.04
CA ALA A 87 6.02 35.36 29.45
C ALA A 87 5.25 36.61 28.99
N ASP A 88 3.97 36.44 28.65
CA ASP A 88 3.14 37.51 28.07
C ASP A 88 2.05 38.05 29.03
N GLY A 89 2.06 37.59 30.28
CA GLY A 89 1.14 38.04 31.32
C GLY A 89 -0.29 37.45 31.28
N ARG A 90 -0.62 36.56 30.32
CA ARG A 90 -1.93 35.89 30.32
C ARG A 90 -2.05 34.76 31.34
N THR A 91 -0.96 34.32 31.93
CA THR A 91 -0.91 33.35 33.04
C THR A 91 0.03 33.87 34.12
N GLN A 92 -0.05 33.30 35.33
CA GLN A 92 0.88 33.56 36.42
C GLN A 92 2.21 32.81 36.21
N THR A 93 2.77 32.88 35.01
CA THR A 93 4.03 32.24 34.63
C THR A 93 5.21 33.05 35.13
N ALA A 94 6.07 32.41 35.93
CA ALA A 94 7.33 32.98 36.37
C ALA A 94 8.48 32.31 35.62
N VAL A 95 9.40 33.13 35.11
CA VAL A 95 10.62 32.71 34.41
C VAL A 95 11.81 33.23 35.22
N ALA A 96 12.59 32.33 35.82
CA ALA A 96 13.72 32.66 36.67
C ALA A 96 15.01 32.03 36.13
N SER A 97 15.93 32.87 35.66
CA SER A 97 17.22 32.44 35.11
C SER A 97 18.34 32.54 36.15
N HIS A 98 19.10 31.46 36.32
CA HIS A 98 20.27 31.35 37.19
C HIS A 98 21.44 30.80 36.38
N GLY A 99 22.29 31.69 35.87
CA GLY A 99 23.37 31.30 34.95
C GLY A 99 22.80 30.69 33.67
N ALA A 100 23.23 29.48 33.33
CA ALA A 100 22.78 28.76 32.12
C ALA A 100 21.44 28.01 32.29
N VAL A 101 20.80 28.11 33.46
CA VAL A 101 19.58 27.35 33.79
C VAL A 101 18.42 28.32 34.00
N THR A 102 17.32 28.10 33.31
CA THR A 102 16.07 28.83 33.52
C THR A 102 14.99 27.91 34.04
N ASN A 103 14.45 28.27 35.20
CA ASN A 103 13.34 27.57 35.84
C ASN A 103 12.04 28.31 35.54
N ILE A 104 11.03 27.54 35.12
CA ILE A 104 9.71 28.05 34.75
C ILE A 104 8.67 27.40 35.65
N THR A 105 7.88 28.23 36.33
CA THR A 105 6.76 27.81 37.20
C THR A 105 5.51 28.59 36.82
N THR A 106 4.34 28.11 37.26
CA THR A 106 3.08 28.84 37.11
C THR A 106 2.16 28.66 38.31
N GLY A 107 1.47 29.74 38.68
CA GLY A 107 0.36 29.71 39.63
C GLY A 107 -1.00 29.46 38.98
N THR A 108 -1.10 29.51 37.63
CA THR A 108 -2.36 29.30 36.93
C THR A 108 -2.66 27.80 36.81
N VAL A 109 -3.55 27.31 37.67
CA VAL A 109 -3.97 25.90 37.74
C VAL A 109 -5.49 25.80 37.69
N ARG A 110 -6.00 24.83 36.92
CA ARG A 110 -7.43 24.49 36.85
C ARG A 110 -7.61 22.97 36.81
N GLY A 111 -8.09 22.42 37.92
CA GLY A 111 -8.14 20.97 38.12
C GLY A 111 -6.74 20.36 38.01
N ASN A 112 -6.59 19.35 37.17
CA ASN A 112 -5.31 18.66 36.95
C ASN A 112 -4.37 19.38 35.95
N ASN A 113 -4.75 20.56 35.44
CA ASN A 113 -4.02 21.27 34.38
C ASN A 113 -3.37 22.55 34.92
N ALA A 114 -2.07 22.70 34.69
CA ALA A 114 -1.33 23.94 34.86
C ALA A 114 -1.09 24.63 33.51
N PHE A 115 -1.01 25.95 33.50
CA PHE A 115 -0.93 26.75 32.27
C PHE A 115 0.22 27.74 32.28
N ASN A 116 1.02 27.70 31.21
CA ASN A 116 1.96 28.74 30.85
C ASN A 116 1.57 29.42 29.54
N SER A 117 1.88 30.70 29.45
CA SER A 117 1.69 31.48 28.24
C SER A 117 2.90 32.36 27.97
N PHE A 118 3.42 32.25 26.74
CA PHE A 118 4.60 32.96 26.27
C PHE A 118 4.33 33.73 24.97
N SER A 119 4.97 34.88 24.81
CA SER A 119 5.15 35.49 23.48
C SER A 119 6.16 34.68 22.67
N THR A 120 7.33 34.39 23.27
CA THR A 120 8.38 33.54 22.67
C THR A 120 8.87 32.50 23.65
N PHE A 121 9.25 31.33 23.14
CA PHE A 121 9.88 30.27 23.93
C PHE A 121 11.01 29.64 23.11
N ASN A 122 12.26 30.00 23.42
CA ASN A 122 13.45 29.44 22.76
C ASN A 122 14.51 29.07 23.80
N VAL A 123 15.16 27.92 23.63
CA VAL A 123 16.24 27.44 24.49
C VAL A 123 17.52 27.38 23.67
N ALA A 124 18.41 28.35 23.86
CA ALA A 124 19.66 28.44 23.10
C ALA A 124 20.64 27.30 23.46
N GLN A 125 21.60 27.04 22.58
CA GLN A 125 22.62 26.03 22.81
C GLN A 125 23.40 26.30 24.11
N GLY A 126 23.66 25.24 24.89
CA GLY A 126 24.33 25.34 26.19
C GLY A 126 23.45 25.88 27.32
N GLN A 127 22.18 26.23 27.06
CA GLN A 127 21.20 26.59 28.08
C GLN A 127 20.31 25.40 28.44
N THR A 128 19.77 25.42 29.65
CA THR A 128 18.79 24.46 30.14
C THR A 128 17.52 25.18 30.57
N ALA A 129 16.36 24.73 30.11
CA ALA A 129 15.05 25.17 30.60
C ALA A 129 14.36 24.04 31.37
N ASN A 130 13.91 24.33 32.58
CA ASN A 130 13.20 23.39 33.44
C ASN A 130 11.75 23.86 33.64
N LEU A 131 10.80 23.10 33.12
CA LEU A 131 9.37 23.30 33.32
C LEU A 131 8.91 22.55 34.57
N PHE A 132 8.54 23.26 35.64
CA PHE A 132 8.05 22.64 36.87
C PHE A 132 6.53 22.53 36.86
N LEU A 133 6.03 21.31 37.05
CA LEU A 133 4.62 21.04 37.26
C LEU A 133 4.25 21.36 38.72
N PRO A 134 3.21 22.18 38.97
CA PRO A 134 2.71 22.41 40.32
C PRO A 134 2.21 21.12 40.98
N ASN A 135 2.33 21.04 42.30
CA ASN A 135 1.85 19.89 43.08
C ASN A 135 0.37 19.62 42.81
N GLY A 136 0.01 18.34 42.65
CA GLY A 136 -1.37 17.92 42.36
C GLY A 136 -1.80 18.02 40.90
N THR A 137 -0.94 18.54 40.00
CA THR A 137 -1.23 18.59 38.56
C THR A 137 -0.68 17.38 37.81
N LEU A 138 -1.29 17.07 36.67
CA LEU A 138 -0.87 16.02 35.74
C LEU A 138 -0.34 16.61 34.43
N ASN A 139 -0.98 17.69 33.95
CA ASN A 139 -0.70 18.30 32.66
C ASN A 139 -0.12 19.71 32.84
N LEU A 140 0.87 20.05 32.03
CA LEU A 140 1.40 21.42 31.89
C LEU A 140 1.26 21.88 30.44
N ILE A 141 0.39 22.85 30.24
CA ILE A 141 0.03 23.36 28.92
C ILE A 141 0.77 24.67 28.67
N ASN A 142 1.59 24.71 27.63
CA ASN A 142 2.42 25.84 27.25
C ASN A 142 1.93 26.40 25.91
N LEU A 143 1.43 27.63 25.93
CA LEU A 143 0.98 28.34 24.72
C LEU A 143 2.05 29.34 24.29
N VAL A 144 2.41 29.34 23.01
CA VAL A 144 3.40 30.26 22.42
C VAL A 144 2.78 30.93 21.20
N ARG A 145 3.01 32.24 21.00
CA ARG A 145 2.25 33.02 20.00
C ARG A 145 3.06 33.66 18.88
N ASP A 146 4.18 34.29 19.19
CA ASP A 146 4.75 35.29 18.27
C ASP A 146 5.77 34.68 17.30
N GLN A 147 6.41 33.57 17.69
CA GLN A 147 7.48 32.94 16.91
C GLN A 147 7.47 31.42 17.05
N ARG A 148 8.11 30.74 16.08
CA ARG A 148 8.40 29.30 16.16
C ARG A 148 9.25 29.00 17.40
N THR A 149 8.87 27.98 18.16
CA THR A 149 9.69 27.51 19.28
C THR A 149 10.92 26.78 18.76
N THR A 150 12.10 27.17 19.23
CA THR A 150 13.38 26.55 18.85
C THR A 150 14.13 26.08 20.08
N ILE A 151 14.47 24.79 20.12
CA ILE A 151 15.23 24.14 21.19
C ILE A 151 16.59 23.70 20.63
N GLU A 152 17.64 24.42 21.01
CA GLU A 152 19.04 24.12 20.71
C GLU A 152 19.82 23.63 21.93
N GLY A 153 19.32 23.93 23.14
CA GLY A 153 19.82 23.43 24.42
C GLY A 153 18.96 22.30 24.99
N ILE A 154 18.85 22.23 26.32
CA ILE A 154 18.13 21.16 27.03
C ILE A 154 16.79 21.68 27.57
N LEU A 155 15.69 20.98 27.31
CA LEU A 155 14.37 21.24 27.90
C LEU A 155 13.93 20.05 28.75
N ASN A 156 13.67 20.27 30.03
CA ASN A 156 13.21 19.24 30.96
C ASN A 156 11.82 19.56 31.51
N SER A 157 10.99 18.55 31.75
CA SER A 157 9.80 18.68 32.59
C SER A 157 9.99 17.98 33.93
N ILE A 158 9.72 18.70 35.02
CA ILE A 158 9.97 18.24 36.38
C ILE A 158 8.64 18.15 37.12
N LYS A 159 8.29 16.94 37.55
CA LYS A 159 7.15 16.64 38.40
C LYS A 159 7.65 15.90 39.64
N ASP A 160 7.30 16.40 40.82
CA ASP A 160 7.69 15.79 42.11
C ASP A 160 9.22 15.58 42.23
N GLY A 161 10.01 16.55 41.73
CA GLY A 161 11.47 16.55 41.81
C GLY A 161 12.20 15.65 40.79
N LYS A 162 11.50 15.05 39.83
CA LYS A 162 12.05 14.14 38.81
C LYS A 162 11.47 14.43 37.43
N ILE A 163 12.11 13.90 36.38
CA ILE A 163 11.54 13.96 35.02
C ILE A 163 10.16 13.30 35.01
N GLY A 164 9.14 14.00 34.51
CA GLY A 164 7.77 13.51 34.50
C GLY A 164 6.73 14.55 34.13
N GLY A 165 5.46 14.17 34.21
CA GLY A 165 4.33 15.01 33.83
C GLY A 165 4.02 15.00 32.33
N ASN A 166 2.79 15.40 31.98
CA ASN A 166 2.34 15.50 30.60
C ASN A 166 2.49 16.93 30.11
N VAL A 167 3.42 17.16 29.19
CA VAL A 167 3.71 18.50 28.66
C VAL A 167 3.01 18.69 27.32
N TYR A 168 2.27 19.78 27.19
CA TYR A 168 1.67 20.21 25.93
C TYR A 168 2.34 21.51 25.50
N PHE A 169 2.74 21.59 24.23
CA PHE A 169 3.13 22.82 23.56
C PHE A 169 2.18 23.06 22.40
N ALA A 170 1.60 24.26 22.37
CA ALA A 170 0.72 24.72 21.31
C ALA A 170 1.30 26.01 20.73
N ASN A 171 1.84 25.92 19.51
CA ASN A 171 2.48 27.06 18.83
C ASN A 171 2.07 27.09 17.34
N PRO A 172 1.33 28.12 16.89
CA PRO A 172 0.84 28.18 15.52
C PRO A 172 1.96 28.33 14.48
N ASN A 173 3.15 28.78 14.90
CA ASN A 173 4.31 29.03 14.03
C ASN A 173 5.24 27.81 13.89
N GLY A 174 4.94 26.71 14.58
CA GLY A 174 5.74 25.49 14.52
C GLY A 174 6.70 25.28 15.68
N PHE A 175 7.48 24.21 15.57
CA PHE A 175 8.46 23.77 16.56
C PHE A 175 9.71 23.22 15.87
N LEU A 176 10.90 23.56 16.39
CA LEU A 176 12.18 23.01 15.95
C LEU A 176 12.96 22.51 17.17
N VAL A 177 13.28 21.23 17.21
CA VAL A 177 14.38 20.70 18.03
C VAL A 177 15.59 20.60 17.11
N SER A 178 16.58 21.48 17.28
CA SER A 178 17.78 21.48 16.43
C SER A 178 18.64 20.26 16.71
N ALA A 179 19.68 20.00 15.90
CA ALA A 179 20.55 18.84 16.06
C ALA A 179 21.22 18.73 17.44
N SER A 180 21.43 19.86 18.15
CA SER A 180 21.97 19.87 19.52
C SER A 180 20.89 19.86 20.61
N GLY A 181 19.63 20.05 20.23
CA GLY A 181 18.50 20.16 21.15
C GLY A 181 18.14 18.81 21.78
N VAL A 182 17.88 18.83 23.09
CA VAL A 182 17.42 17.65 23.84
C VAL A 182 16.19 18.00 24.67
N VAL A 183 15.14 17.19 24.56
CA VAL A 183 13.90 17.33 25.34
C VAL A 183 13.70 16.08 26.20
N ASN A 184 13.55 16.23 27.53
CA ASN A 184 13.32 15.13 28.47
C ASN A 184 12.02 15.37 29.25
N VAL A 185 11.02 14.51 29.09
CA VAL A 185 9.71 14.69 29.73
C VAL A 185 9.07 13.37 30.18
N GLY A 186 7.96 13.45 30.92
CA GLY A 186 7.10 12.29 31.16
C GLY A 186 6.37 11.87 29.87
N SER A 187 5.56 12.78 29.33
CA SER A 187 4.97 12.70 27.98
C SER A 187 5.03 14.05 27.29
N LEU A 188 5.13 14.06 25.96
CA LEU A 188 5.17 15.28 25.15
C LEU A 188 4.03 15.32 24.14
N ASN A 189 3.33 16.45 24.04
CA ASN A 189 2.38 16.75 22.97
C ASN A 189 2.82 18.06 22.31
N LEU A 190 3.24 18.01 21.04
CA LEU A 190 3.55 19.19 20.23
C LEU A 190 2.45 19.39 19.20
N SER A 191 1.85 20.59 19.17
CA SER A 191 0.79 20.91 18.22
C SER A 191 0.98 22.28 17.58
N THR A 192 0.56 22.42 16.32
CA THR A 192 0.51 23.69 15.60
C THR A 192 -0.93 24.11 15.30
N PRO A 193 -1.71 24.51 16.32
CA PRO A 193 -3.07 24.96 16.09
C PRO A 193 -3.11 26.27 15.29
N THR A 194 -4.29 26.68 14.83
CA THR A 194 -4.48 27.98 14.18
C THR A 194 -4.17 29.15 15.13
N PRO A 195 -3.66 30.29 14.63
CA PRO A 195 -3.47 31.49 15.45
C PRO A 195 -4.75 31.91 16.19
N ALA A 196 -5.90 31.86 15.49
CA ALA A 196 -7.19 32.20 16.06
C ALA A 196 -7.57 31.31 17.26
N PHE A 197 -7.23 30.02 17.24
CA PHE A 197 -7.46 29.13 18.38
C PHE A 197 -6.61 29.54 19.60
N ILE A 198 -5.34 29.89 19.37
CA ILE A 198 -4.42 30.30 20.43
C ILE A 198 -4.82 31.64 21.05
N ASP A 199 -5.22 32.61 20.22
CA ASP A 199 -5.62 33.94 20.68
C ASP A 199 -6.89 33.89 21.55
N ASN A 200 -7.80 32.97 21.24
CA ASN A 200 -9.06 32.79 21.96
C ASN A 200 -9.00 31.71 23.07
N PHE A 201 -7.83 31.13 23.33
CA PHE A 201 -7.70 30.05 24.31
C PHE A 201 -8.06 30.50 25.74
N PHE A 202 -7.82 31.77 26.06
CA PHE A 202 -8.17 32.37 27.34
C PHE A 202 -9.34 33.33 27.18
N SER A 203 -10.37 33.16 28.02
CA SER A 203 -11.51 34.09 28.07
C SER A 203 -11.16 35.41 28.78
N ALA A 204 -10.18 35.37 29.68
CA ALA A 204 -9.54 36.49 30.34
C ALA A 204 -8.15 36.02 30.84
N PRO A 205 -7.20 36.92 31.18
CA PRO A 205 -5.93 36.52 31.80
C PRO A 205 -6.15 35.60 33.00
N GLY A 206 -5.46 34.45 33.02
CA GLY A 206 -5.56 33.41 34.03
C GLY A 206 -6.79 32.50 33.92
N ASN A 207 -7.71 32.75 32.96
CA ASN A 207 -8.97 32.03 32.83
C ASN A 207 -9.07 31.27 31.48
N PRO A 208 -8.53 30.03 31.40
CA PRO A 208 -8.57 29.22 30.18
C PRO A 208 -10.01 28.80 29.83
N ASN A 209 -10.32 28.75 28.54
CA ASN A 209 -11.61 28.29 28.04
C ASN A 209 -11.69 26.74 28.02
N ASP A 210 -12.69 26.18 28.68
CA ASP A 210 -12.85 24.73 28.87
C ASP A 210 -12.92 23.94 27.57
N ALA A 211 -13.64 24.47 26.57
CA ALA A 211 -13.75 23.83 25.27
C ALA A 211 -12.39 23.83 24.56
N SER A 212 -11.63 24.92 24.65
CA SER A 212 -10.29 25.00 24.06
C SER A 212 -9.30 24.06 24.76
N VAL A 213 -9.35 23.96 26.09
CA VAL A 213 -8.56 22.99 26.86
C VAL A 213 -8.91 21.57 26.43
N ALA A 214 -10.20 21.23 26.36
CA ALA A 214 -10.65 19.91 25.94
C ALA A 214 -10.21 19.60 24.50
N SER A 215 -10.38 20.54 23.56
CA SER A 215 -9.93 20.35 22.18
C SER A 215 -8.41 20.14 22.07
N LEU A 216 -7.61 20.88 22.82
CA LEU A 216 -6.16 20.70 22.82
C LEU A 216 -5.75 19.34 23.41
N LEU A 217 -6.31 18.98 24.57
CA LEU A 217 -6.00 17.71 25.25
C LEU A 217 -6.49 16.48 24.45
N ASN A 218 -7.59 16.62 23.70
CA ASN A 218 -8.14 15.56 22.85
C ASN A 218 -7.49 15.52 21.45
N GLY A 219 -6.53 16.41 21.14
CA GLY A 219 -5.90 16.48 19.82
C GLY A 219 -6.81 16.96 18.69
N THR A 220 -7.94 17.61 19.02
CA THR A 220 -8.94 18.13 18.06
C THR A 220 -8.89 19.63 17.86
N ALA A 221 -7.88 20.31 18.42
CA ALA A 221 -7.64 21.73 18.15
C ALA A 221 -7.45 21.96 16.63
N PRO A 222 -8.06 22.99 16.03
CA PRO A 222 -7.91 23.27 14.60
C PRO A 222 -6.45 23.50 14.25
N ARG A 223 -5.89 22.73 13.30
CA ARG A 223 -4.48 22.84 12.89
C ARG A 223 -4.23 23.97 11.90
N ASN A 224 -3.04 24.55 11.99
CA ASN A 224 -2.48 25.43 10.97
C ASN A 224 -1.76 24.58 9.92
N GLY A 225 -2.31 24.51 8.70
CA GLY A 225 -1.71 23.74 7.61
C GLY A 225 -0.31 24.20 7.18
N SER A 226 0.12 25.41 7.56
CA SER A 226 1.48 25.90 7.31
C SER A 226 2.43 25.70 8.50
N GLY A 227 1.94 25.22 9.64
CA GLY A 227 2.75 24.94 10.82
C GLY A 227 3.62 23.70 10.60
N VAL A 228 4.91 23.79 10.92
CA VAL A 228 5.87 22.68 10.77
C VAL A 228 6.45 22.29 12.12
N ILE A 229 6.51 20.99 12.38
CA ILE A 229 7.33 20.42 13.46
C ILE A 229 8.54 19.72 12.85
N SER A 230 9.74 20.16 13.24
CA SER A 230 11.00 19.55 12.83
C SER A 230 11.75 19.07 14.07
N VAL A 231 12.10 17.78 14.09
CA VAL A 231 12.93 17.18 15.14
C VAL A 231 14.22 16.68 14.50
N LEU A 232 15.29 17.45 14.69
CA LEU A 232 16.65 17.13 14.23
C LEU A 232 17.55 16.66 15.37
N GLY A 233 17.22 17.04 16.61
CA GLY A 233 17.86 16.57 17.85
C GLY A 233 17.11 15.40 18.48
N GLN A 234 17.05 15.36 19.81
CA GLN A 234 16.52 14.22 20.55
C GLN A 234 15.33 14.60 21.44
N ILE A 235 14.26 13.80 21.40
CA ILE A 235 13.14 13.86 22.33
C ILE A 235 13.06 12.52 23.06
N ASN A 236 13.09 12.58 24.38
CA ASN A 236 12.93 11.44 25.26
C ASN A 236 11.69 11.62 26.15
N ALA A 237 10.75 10.68 26.06
CA ALA A 237 9.58 10.59 26.90
C ALA A 237 9.57 9.28 27.68
N ILE A 238 9.01 9.30 28.89
CA ILE A 238 8.80 8.08 29.69
C ILE A 238 7.64 7.27 29.11
N ASP A 239 6.49 7.91 28.87
CA ASP A 239 5.27 7.22 28.42
C ASP A 239 4.99 7.45 26.93
N GLY A 240 4.87 8.70 26.45
CA GLY A 240 4.54 8.93 25.03
C GLY A 240 4.88 10.28 24.42
N ILE A 241 4.89 10.32 23.09
CA ILE A 241 5.11 11.51 22.26
C ILE A 241 3.96 11.62 21.25
N ALA A 242 3.32 12.79 21.16
CA ALA A 242 2.34 13.10 20.12
C ALA A 242 2.76 14.37 19.37
N LEU A 243 2.82 14.31 18.04
CA LEU A 243 3.16 15.42 17.15
C LEU A 243 1.98 15.69 16.21
N SER A 244 1.50 16.93 16.16
CA SER A 244 0.34 17.32 15.35
C SER A 244 0.56 18.63 14.60
N ALA A 245 0.70 18.59 13.27
CA ALA A 245 1.03 19.79 12.49
C ALA A 245 0.55 19.79 11.04
N GLY A 246 0.81 20.89 10.32
CA GLY A 246 0.67 20.94 8.87
C GLY A 246 1.65 20.00 8.17
N ALA A 247 2.93 20.01 8.57
CA ALA A 247 3.92 19.03 8.10
C ALA A 247 4.89 18.65 9.23
N ILE A 248 5.45 17.44 9.16
CA ILE A 248 6.35 16.90 10.20
C ILE A 248 7.61 16.30 9.59
N ASN A 249 8.77 16.71 10.11
CA ASN A 249 10.07 16.21 9.69
C ASN A 249 10.83 15.62 10.89
N VAL A 250 11.17 14.34 10.82
CA VAL A 250 11.96 13.64 11.86
C VAL A 250 13.31 13.22 11.28
N GLY A 251 14.32 14.07 11.49
CA GLY A 251 15.71 13.79 11.12
C GLY A 251 16.58 13.34 12.29
N GLY A 252 16.16 13.64 13.52
CA GLY A 252 16.80 13.21 14.77
C GLY A 252 16.08 12.02 15.39
N THR A 253 15.86 12.05 16.70
CA THR A 253 15.34 10.88 17.43
C THR A 253 14.14 11.20 18.31
N LEU A 254 13.11 10.35 18.22
CA LEU A 254 11.99 10.26 19.14
C LEU A 254 12.06 8.93 19.91
N TYR A 255 12.17 8.99 21.24
CA TYR A 255 12.13 7.81 22.11
C TYR A 255 10.98 7.93 23.12
N ALA A 256 10.16 6.88 23.21
CA ALA A 256 9.18 6.70 24.29
C ALA A 256 9.17 5.24 24.78
N GLY A 257 8.74 4.96 26.01
CA GLY A 257 8.65 3.59 26.51
C GLY A 257 9.96 3.00 27.03
N ALA A 258 10.18 1.70 26.80
CA ALA A 258 10.99 0.83 27.66
C ALA A 258 12.37 1.34 28.09
N ARG A 259 12.61 1.00 29.36
CA ARG A 259 13.73 1.29 30.23
C ARG A 259 15.11 1.03 29.62
N PHE A 260 15.98 2.00 29.89
CA PHE A 260 17.43 2.00 29.77
C PHE A 260 18.08 0.69 30.25
N ILE A 261 18.48 -0.16 29.31
CA ILE A 261 19.45 -1.23 29.55
C ILE A 261 20.57 -1.01 28.54
N GLY A 262 21.78 -0.80 29.05
CA GLY A 262 22.93 -0.32 28.29
C GLY A 262 23.31 -1.21 27.11
N ASN A 263 23.35 -0.60 25.91
CA ASN A 263 24.49 -0.59 24.98
C ASN A 263 24.16 0.32 23.76
N MET A 264 24.06 1.64 24.01
CA MET A 264 23.91 2.81 23.09
C MET A 264 22.49 3.39 22.88
N PRO A 265 22.31 4.72 22.66
CA PRO A 265 23.05 5.87 23.19
C PRO A 265 22.34 6.48 24.41
N ASN A 266 23.05 6.45 25.53
CA ASN A 266 23.28 7.59 26.40
C ASN A 266 22.08 8.34 27.02
N PHE A 267 21.44 7.73 28.02
CA PHE A 267 20.93 8.50 29.17
C PHE A 267 22.00 8.74 30.25
N THR A 268 23.21 8.20 30.06
CA THR A 268 24.38 8.59 30.86
C THR A 268 24.78 10.05 30.65
N ASP A 269 24.17 10.79 29.70
CA ASP A 269 24.32 12.24 29.46
C ASP A 269 23.11 13.04 29.97
N VAL A 270 22.01 12.38 30.36
CA VAL A 270 20.96 13.05 31.15
C VAL A 270 21.45 13.35 32.57
N VAL A 271 22.65 12.87 32.94
CA VAL A 271 23.38 13.30 34.15
C VAL A 271 23.93 14.73 34.08
N ASN A 272 23.74 15.46 32.97
CA ASN A 272 23.97 16.91 32.94
C ASN A 272 22.78 17.73 33.47
N ALA A 273 21.76 17.11 34.06
CA ALA A 273 20.76 17.82 34.85
C ALA A 273 21.27 18.08 36.27
N ASN A 274 22.31 18.90 36.48
CA ASN A 274 22.73 19.51 37.77
C ASN A 274 22.19 18.85 39.07
N GLY A 275 22.42 17.55 39.29
CA GLY A 275 21.99 16.82 40.51
C GLY A 275 20.53 16.33 40.58
N LEU A 276 19.76 16.28 39.50
CA LEU A 276 18.41 15.68 39.49
C LEU A 276 18.47 14.16 39.28
N ALA A 277 17.88 13.40 40.21
CA ALA A 277 17.78 11.95 40.08
C ALA A 277 16.75 11.58 39.00
N SER A 278 17.17 10.83 37.98
CA SER A 278 16.24 9.98 37.22
C SER A 278 15.62 8.99 38.20
N ALA A 279 14.30 8.77 38.14
CA ALA A 279 13.60 7.93 39.11
C ALA A 279 14.26 6.55 39.21
N THR A 280 14.93 6.23 40.30
CA THR A 280 15.69 4.98 40.50
C THR A 280 14.84 3.71 40.50
N ASN A 281 13.51 3.85 40.42
CA ASN A 281 12.55 2.76 40.22
C ASN A 281 11.83 2.90 38.86
N VAL A 282 12.58 3.03 37.75
CA VAL A 282 11.98 3.01 36.41
C VAL A 282 11.33 1.64 36.18
N VAL A 283 10.01 1.63 36.05
CA VAL A 283 9.21 0.47 35.60
C VAL A 283 9.23 0.49 34.07
N VAL A 284 9.54 -0.65 33.44
CA VAL A 284 9.46 -0.80 31.98
C VAL A 284 7.99 -0.68 31.56
N ARG A 285 7.68 0.16 30.57
CA ARG A 285 6.33 0.36 30.05
C ARG A 285 6.32 0.34 28.53
N GLU A 286 5.15 0.03 27.97
CA GLU A 286 4.89 0.16 26.55
C GLU A 286 4.79 1.64 26.20
N GLY A 287 5.68 2.13 25.34
CA GLY A 287 5.67 3.51 24.87
C GLY A 287 4.68 3.71 23.72
N ARG A 288 4.23 4.94 23.52
CA ARG A 288 3.45 5.32 22.34
C ARG A 288 4.02 6.55 21.65
N ILE A 289 4.18 6.49 20.34
CA ILE A 289 4.48 7.65 19.50
C ILE A 289 3.37 7.82 18.46
N GLU A 290 2.79 9.01 18.38
CA GLU A 290 1.73 9.37 17.44
C GLU A 290 2.12 10.62 16.65
N ILE A 291 2.07 10.53 15.32
CA ILE A 291 2.43 11.60 14.40
C ILE A 291 1.25 11.81 13.45
N VAL A 292 0.67 13.01 13.47
CA VAL A 292 -0.47 13.38 12.62
C VAL A 292 -0.14 14.67 11.88
N ALA A 293 0.00 14.59 10.56
CA ALA A 293 0.21 15.74 9.69
C ALA A 293 -0.96 15.92 8.71
N ASP A 294 -1.38 17.18 8.48
CA ASP A 294 -2.37 17.47 7.41
C ASP A 294 -1.75 17.35 6.01
N GLY A 295 -0.44 17.57 5.90
CA GLY A 295 0.38 17.38 4.70
C GLY A 295 1.34 16.21 4.87
N ASP A 296 2.62 16.42 4.53
CA ASP A 296 3.62 15.36 4.46
C ASP A 296 4.26 15.03 5.82
N VAL A 297 4.68 13.77 5.96
CA VAL A 297 5.63 13.31 6.98
C VAL A 297 6.89 12.78 6.32
N THR A 298 8.04 13.31 6.71
CA THR A 298 9.35 12.81 6.27
C THR A 298 10.16 12.30 7.45
N VAL A 299 10.71 11.10 7.32
CA VAL A 299 11.56 10.49 8.36
C VAL A 299 12.89 10.11 7.74
N SER A 300 13.99 10.62 8.32
CA SER A 300 15.36 10.21 8.01
C SER A 300 16.15 9.81 9.27
N GLY A 301 15.53 9.97 10.45
CA GLY A 301 16.10 9.64 11.75
C GLY A 301 15.37 8.47 12.43
N THR A 302 15.35 8.46 13.76
CA THR A 302 14.82 7.35 14.56
C THR A 302 13.50 7.72 15.25
N ILE A 303 12.53 6.81 15.20
CA ILE A 303 11.28 6.83 15.96
C ILE A 303 11.17 5.49 16.65
N ALA A 304 11.24 5.45 17.98
CA ALA A 304 11.37 4.18 18.67
C ALA A 304 10.61 4.10 19.99
N THR A 305 9.86 3.00 20.11
CA THR A 305 9.18 2.53 21.32
C THR A 305 9.60 1.10 21.63
N PRO A 306 10.88 0.86 21.97
CA PRO A 306 11.34 -0.49 22.25
C PRO A 306 10.63 -1.09 23.47
N GLY A 307 10.57 -2.41 23.52
CA GLY A 307 10.19 -3.18 24.69
C GLY A 307 11.37 -3.39 25.63
N GLY A 308 11.14 -4.13 26.71
CA GLY A 308 12.18 -4.61 27.61
C GLY A 308 11.90 -6.05 28.01
N SER A 309 12.75 -6.67 28.83
CA SER A 309 12.50 -8.06 29.23
C SER A 309 11.14 -8.18 29.91
N GLY A 310 10.31 -9.11 29.44
CA GLY A 310 8.92 -9.30 29.90
C GLY A 310 7.92 -8.24 29.43
N VAL A 311 8.33 -7.26 28.61
CA VAL A 311 7.47 -6.17 28.12
C VAL A 311 7.53 -6.10 26.60
N ARG A 312 6.37 -6.09 25.94
CA ARG A 312 6.29 -6.02 24.48
C ARG A 312 6.79 -4.65 23.98
N GLY A 313 7.20 -4.59 22.71
CA GLY A 313 7.44 -3.30 22.05
C GLY A 313 6.20 -2.40 22.09
N GLY A 314 6.41 -1.09 22.15
CA GLY A 314 5.30 -0.13 22.16
C GLY A 314 4.61 0.04 20.81
N ASP A 315 3.90 1.15 20.65
CA ASP A 315 3.17 1.46 19.41
C ASP A 315 3.71 2.73 18.75
N VAL A 316 3.90 2.69 17.43
CA VAL A 316 4.18 3.87 16.59
C VAL A 316 3.06 4.04 15.57
N SER A 317 2.48 5.23 15.50
CA SER A 317 1.47 5.59 14.50
C SER A 317 1.87 6.86 13.76
N ILE A 318 1.89 6.79 12.42
CA ILE A 318 2.17 7.92 11.53
C ILE A 318 1.01 8.07 10.55
N ARG A 319 0.36 9.23 10.54
CA ARG A 319 -0.76 9.57 9.66
C ARG A 319 -0.44 10.88 8.93
N ALA A 320 -0.36 10.83 7.61
CA ALA A 320 -0.17 11.99 6.75
C ALA A 320 -1.39 12.22 5.86
N GLY A 321 -1.91 13.45 5.80
CA GLY A 321 -2.89 13.87 4.79
C GLY A 321 -2.27 14.07 3.40
N GLY A 322 -0.94 14.19 3.34
CA GLY A 322 -0.12 14.12 2.14
C GLY A 322 0.60 12.78 2.02
N ASN A 323 1.91 12.85 1.84
CA ASN A 323 2.80 11.71 1.63
C ASN A 323 3.52 11.27 2.90
N VAL A 324 3.98 10.01 2.91
CA VAL A 324 5.01 9.55 3.86
C VAL A 324 6.28 9.16 3.09
N ASP A 325 7.42 9.76 3.43
CA ASP A 325 8.73 9.44 2.85
C ASP A 325 9.67 8.92 3.93
N LEU A 326 9.95 7.62 3.93
CA LEU A 326 10.98 7.01 4.76
C LEU A 326 12.30 6.99 3.99
N GLN A 327 13.19 7.89 4.38
CA GLN A 327 14.46 8.12 3.70
C GLN A 327 15.54 7.15 4.19
N ASN A 328 16.69 7.19 3.52
CA ASN A 328 17.88 6.47 3.99
C ASN A 328 18.22 6.89 5.43
N GLY A 329 18.42 5.91 6.31
CA GLY A 329 18.70 6.13 7.73
C GLY A 329 17.46 6.18 8.62
N ALA A 330 16.25 6.18 8.04
CA ALA A 330 15.02 6.09 8.81
C ALA A 330 14.96 4.77 9.60
N LEU A 331 14.73 4.85 10.90
CA LEU A 331 14.48 3.71 11.78
C LEU A 331 13.18 3.91 12.54
N ILE A 332 12.19 3.07 12.27
CA ILE A 332 10.91 3.06 12.99
C ILE A 332 10.83 1.75 13.76
N ALA A 333 10.98 1.79 15.08
CA ALA A 333 11.17 0.60 15.90
C ALA A 333 10.14 0.47 17.01
N ALA A 334 9.32 -0.57 16.93
CA ALA A 334 8.45 -1.06 18.00
C ALA A 334 8.89 -2.47 18.44
N ARG A 335 10.19 -2.74 18.41
CA ARG A 335 10.73 -4.09 18.67
C ARG A 335 10.68 -4.49 20.14
N GLY A 336 10.53 -5.78 20.41
CA GLY A 336 10.85 -6.37 21.70
C GLY A 336 12.35 -6.32 22.00
N ASN A 337 12.72 -6.36 23.29
CA ASN A 337 14.11 -6.40 23.74
C ASN A 337 14.28 -7.31 24.97
N GLY A 338 15.34 -8.12 24.99
CA GLY A 338 15.58 -9.10 26.04
C GLY A 338 14.66 -10.32 25.97
N ASP A 339 14.65 -11.12 27.05
CA ASP A 339 13.86 -12.35 27.11
C ASP A 339 12.35 -12.06 27.28
N ASN A 340 11.53 -12.91 26.66
CA ASN A 340 10.07 -12.89 26.72
C ASN A 340 9.48 -11.52 26.39
N SER A 341 9.94 -10.93 25.29
CA SER A 341 9.53 -9.60 24.82
C SER A 341 9.05 -9.74 23.38
N ALA A 342 7.74 -9.64 23.19
CA ALA A 342 7.14 -9.65 21.86
C ALA A 342 7.37 -8.32 21.12
N GLY A 343 7.26 -8.36 19.80
CA GLY A 343 7.17 -7.16 18.98
C GLY A 343 5.90 -6.35 19.26
N GLY A 344 5.99 -5.05 19.04
CA GLY A 344 4.89 -4.09 19.15
C GLY A 344 4.18 -3.85 17.81
N THR A 345 3.67 -2.65 17.63
CA THR A 345 2.90 -2.27 16.43
C THR A 345 3.44 -1.01 15.78
N VAL A 346 3.60 -1.03 14.45
CA VAL A 346 3.92 0.16 13.65
C VAL A 346 2.85 0.32 12.58
N ASN A 347 2.10 1.42 12.62
CA ASN A 347 1.08 1.75 11.61
C ASN A 347 1.43 3.07 10.92
N ILE A 348 1.65 3.02 9.61
CA ILE A 348 2.03 4.17 8.79
C ILE A 348 1.03 4.29 7.64
N TRP A 349 0.38 5.45 7.53
CA TRP A 349 -0.63 5.72 6.52
C TRP A 349 -0.50 7.10 5.89
N ALA A 350 -0.47 7.16 4.56
CA ALA A 350 -0.52 8.38 3.76
C ALA A 350 -1.85 8.50 2.98
N ASP A 351 -2.49 9.67 2.94
CA ASP A 351 -3.67 9.88 2.06
C ASP A 351 -3.31 10.11 0.59
N ASN A 352 -2.03 10.34 0.29
CA ASN A 352 -1.51 10.31 -1.07
C ASN A 352 -0.62 9.07 -1.30
N ASP A 353 0.70 9.26 -1.40
CA ASP A 353 1.66 8.20 -1.70
C ASP A 353 2.58 7.96 -0.49
N ALA A 354 3.10 6.73 -0.35
CA ALA A 354 4.13 6.40 0.62
C ALA A 354 5.33 5.73 -0.05
N VAL A 355 6.54 6.09 0.37
CA VAL A 355 7.78 5.53 -0.17
C VAL A 355 8.69 5.05 0.94
N ALA A 356 9.12 3.79 0.88
CA ALA A 356 10.15 3.23 1.75
C ALA A 356 11.45 3.04 0.97
N ARG A 357 12.41 3.94 1.19
CA ARG A 357 13.66 3.97 0.42
C ARG A 357 14.70 3.01 0.98
N THR A 358 15.64 2.65 0.11
CA THR A 358 16.83 1.89 0.49
C THR A 358 17.52 2.54 1.70
N GLY A 359 17.76 1.74 2.74
CA GLY A 359 18.33 2.18 4.01
C GLY A 359 17.31 2.61 5.07
N ALA A 360 16.01 2.64 4.76
CA ALA A 360 14.95 2.73 5.75
C ALA A 360 14.68 1.35 6.38
N LEU A 361 14.40 1.32 7.68
CA LEU A 361 14.06 0.11 8.43
C LEU A 361 12.82 0.36 9.30
N VAL A 362 11.82 -0.51 9.18
CA VAL A 362 10.69 -0.63 10.09
C VAL A 362 10.80 -1.96 10.83
N ASP A 363 10.89 -1.92 12.16
CA ASP A 363 11.20 -3.10 12.99
C ASP A 363 10.21 -3.24 14.17
N ALA A 364 9.39 -4.29 14.09
CA ALA A 364 8.51 -4.77 15.15
C ALA A 364 8.85 -6.23 15.51
N SER A 365 10.12 -6.63 15.43
CA SER A 365 10.54 -7.99 15.77
C SER A 365 10.50 -8.25 17.28
N ALA A 366 10.47 -9.53 17.66
CA ALA A 366 10.63 -9.94 19.05
C ALA A 366 12.05 -9.66 19.61
N GLY A 367 12.20 -9.77 20.93
CA GLY A 367 13.49 -9.83 21.62
C GLY A 367 14.20 -11.18 21.42
N SER A 368 14.84 -11.72 22.46
CA SER A 368 15.48 -13.04 22.41
C SER A 368 14.48 -14.20 22.36
N ARG A 369 13.29 -13.99 22.94
CA ARG A 369 12.14 -14.89 22.88
C ARG A 369 10.87 -14.05 22.82
N GLY A 370 9.94 -14.40 21.95
CA GLY A 370 8.65 -13.72 21.84
C GLY A 370 8.08 -13.79 20.44
N ASP A 371 6.81 -13.45 20.32
CA ASP A 371 6.14 -13.36 19.03
C ASP A 371 6.57 -12.09 18.29
N GLY A 372 6.66 -12.18 16.96
CA GLY A 372 6.83 -11.01 16.12
C GLY A 372 5.61 -10.09 16.18
N GLY A 373 5.84 -8.80 15.98
CA GLY A 373 4.81 -7.77 16.02
C GLY A 373 4.06 -7.59 14.70
N PHE A 374 3.45 -6.42 14.55
CA PHE A 374 2.71 -6.03 13.35
C PHE A 374 3.27 -4.75 12.74
N ILE A 375 3.42 -4.73 11.42
CA ILE A 375 3.75 -3.54 10.65
C ILE A 375 2.71 -3.33 9.56
N GLU A 376 2.15 -2.14 9.48
CA GLU A 376 1.42 -1.63 8.33
C GLU A 376 2.15 -0.42 7.73
N PHE A 377 2.46 -0.49 6.44
CA PHE A 377 2.98 0.63 5.65
C PHE A 377 2.12 0.81 4.40
N SER A 378 1.12 1.67 4.52
CA SER A 378 0.03 1.81 3.56
C SER A 378 -0.13 3.26 3.09
N ALA A 379 -0.84 3.43 1.98
CA ALA A 379 -1.19 4.74 1.44
C ALA A 379 -2.51 4.65 0.68
N ARG A 380 -3.22 5.75 0.45
CA ARG A 380 -4.47 5.69 -0.34
C ARG A 380 -4.21 5.41 -1.81
N LYS A 381 -3.13 5.95 -2.39
CA LYS A 381 -2.86 5.84 -3.84
C LYS A 381 -1.79 4.83 -4.16
N THR A 382 -0.54 5.15 -3.84
CA THR A 382 0.61 4.32 -4.22
C THR A 382 1.52 4.08 -3.04
N VAL A 383 1.93 2.83 -2.85
CA VAL A 383 3.13 2.51 -2.06
C VAL A 383 4.25 2.12 -3.02
N GLU A 384 5.37 2.83 -2.94
CA GLU A 384 6.62 2.42 -3.58
C GLU A 384 7.54 1.75 -2.55
N LEU A 385 7.81 0.46 -2.76
CA LEU A 385 8.83 -0.28 -2.02
C LEU A 385 10.17 -0.14 -2.76
N ALA A 386 10.90 0.93 -2.42
CA ALA A 386 12.16 1.34 -3.05
C ALA A 386 13.40 0.84 -2.27
N GLY A 387 13.30 -0.36 -1.69
CA GLY A 387 14.38 -1.06 -0.99
C GLY A 387 14.42 -0.84 0.53
N GLY A 388 13.38 -0.22 1.11
CA GLY A 388 13.19 -0.20 2.56
C GLY A 388 12.91 -1.60 3.12
N GLU A 389 13.32 -1.82 4.37
CA GLU A 389 13.23 -3.11 5.03
C GLU A 389 12.13 -3.14 6.10
N PHE A 390 11.43 -4.27 6.21
CA PHE A 390 10.38 -4.51 7.19
C PHE A 390 10.67 -5.80 7.98
N ARG A 391 10.70 -5.71 9.31
CA ARG A 391 11.00 -6.84 10.20
C ARG A 391 9.91 -7.01 11.25
N ALA A 392 9.31 -8.18 11.31
CA ALA A 392 8.32 -8.54 12.32
C ALA A 392 8.55 -10.00 12.77
N ASP A 393 9.80 -10.38 12.95
CA ASP A 393 10.19 -11.77 13.15
C ASP A 393 9.88 -12.23 14.59
N GLY A 394 9.43 -13.47 14.73
CA GLY A 394 9.36 -14.16 16.02
C GLY A 394 10.69 -14.82 16.38
N THR A 395 10.96 -15.01 17.66
CA THR A 395 12.22 -15.60 18.15
C THR A 395 12.00 -16.59 19.28
N GLY A 396 12.89 -17.58 19.39
CA GLY A 396 12.95 -18.50 20.54
C GLY A 396 11.71 -19.37 20.72
N GLY A 397 11.07 -19.74 19.61
CA GLY A 397 9.81 -20.50 19.58
C GLY A 397 8.55 -19.63 19.46
N GLY A 398 8.70 -18.30 19.41
CA GLY A 398 7.59 -17.39 19.12
C GLY A 398 7.09 -17.47 17.68
N GLN A 399 5.83 -17.09 17.49
CA GLN A 399 5.18 -17.01 16.19
C GLN A 399 5.76 -15.88 15.35
N ALA A 400 5.76 -16.08 14.02
CA ALA A 400 6.06 -15.02 13.07
C ALA A 400 5.02 -13.89 13.17
N GLY A 401 5.48 -12.65 13.14
CA GLY A 401 4.61 -11.49 12.96
C GLY A 401 4.21 -11.28 11.50
N SER A 402 3.63 -10.12 11.21
CA SER A 402 3.14 -9.79 9.86
C SER A 402 3.46 -8.36 9.44
N VAL A 403 3.69 -8.21 8.13
CA VAL A 403 3.86 -6.96 7.42
C VAL A 403 2.74 -6.84 6.39
N LEU A 404 1.99 -5.74 6.44
CA LEU A 404 0.90 -5.40 5.52
C LEU A 404 1.24 -4.12 4.76
N ILE A 405 1.06 -4.16 3.45
CA ILE A 405 1.11 -3.01 2.55
C ILE A 405 -0.24 -2.95 1.84
N ASP A 406 -1.02 -1.88 2.01
CA ASP A 406 -2.41 -1.80 1.51
C ASP A 406 -2.78 -0.46 0.82
N PRO A 407 -2.35 -0.21 -0.43
CA PRO A 407 -2.79 0.94 -1.24
C PRO A 407 -3.59 0.57 -2.49
N ALA A 408 -4.06 1.57 -3.25
CA ALA A 408 -4.62 1.27 -4.58
C ALA A 408 -3.59 0.64 -5.53
N ASN A 409 -2.31 1.05 -5.47
CA ASN A 409 -1.23 0.55 -6.32
C ASN A 409 0.05 0.28 -5.54
N ILE A 410 0.70 -0.86 -5.78
CA ILE A 410 2.03 -1.17 -5.25
C ILE A 410 3.05 -1.24 -6.39
N LEU A 411 4.13 -0.49 -6.27
CA LEU A 411 5.32 -0.61 -7.10
C LEU A 411 6.48 -1.10 -6.25
N VAL A 412 7.08 -2.23 -6.63
CA VAL A 412 8.32 -2.72 -6.01
C VAL A 412 9.46 -2.44 -6.97
N SER A 413 10.20 -1.37 -6.67
CA SER A 413 11.23 -0.81 -7.55
C SER A 413 12.64 -1.26 -7.17
N ALA A 414 12.84 -1.81 -5.97
CA ALA A 414 14.09 -2.41 -5.54
C ALA A 414 13.83 -3.64 -4.64
N ASP A 415 14.89 -4.40 -4.36
CA ASP A 415 14.78 -5.64 -3.59
C ASP A 415 14.17 -5.42 -2.21
N ILE A 416 13.24 -6.28 -1.84
CA ILE A 416 12.67 -6.39 -0.49
C ILE A 416 13.20 -7.68 0.11
N LEU A 417 14.38 -7.53 0.68
CA LEU A 417 15.09 -8.60 1.36
C LEU A 417 14.85 -8.44 2.86
N ARG A 418 14.66 -9.57 3.52
CA ARG A 418 14.85 -9.63 4.96
C ARG A 418 16.36 -9.52 5.21
N GLY A 419 16.85 -8.33 5.55
CA GLY A 419 18.25 -7.99 5.68
C GLY A 419 18.93 -8.75 6.83
N ALA A 420 20.05 -9.38 6.53
CA ALA A 420 20.81 -10.25 7.44
C ALA A 420 21.54 -9.57 8.62
N GLY A 421 21.11 -8.37 9.03
CA GLY A 421 21.42 -7.78 10.34
C GLY A 421 20.27 -7.85 11.35
N GLY A 422 19.08 -8.31 10.92
CA GLY A 422 17.88 -8.44 11.77
C GLY A 422 17.95 -9.56 12.80
N TYR A 423 18.73 -10.61 12.49
CA TYR A 423 19.31 -11.46 13.52
C TYR A 423 20.51 -10.73 14.09
N GLY A 424 20.31 -9.71 14.93
CA GLY A 424 21.34 -9.41 15.92
C GLY A 424 21.68 -10.76 16.53
N SER A 425 22.94 -11.21 16.40
CA SER A 425 23.32 -12.62 16.55
C SER A 425 22.50 -13.26 17.64
N LEU A 426 21.48 -14.03 17.25
CA LEU A 426 20.57 -14.62 18.21
C LEU A 426 21.45 -15.45 19.15
N PRO A 427 21.17 -15.46 20.46
CA PRO A 427 21.91 -16.33 21.36
C PRO A 427 21.97 -17.74 20.77
N ALA A 428 23.13 -18.38 20.84
CA ALA A 428 23.32 -19.70 20.24
C ALA A 428 22.19 -20.66 20.65
N GLY A 429 21.54 -21.28 19.66
CA GLY A 429 20.40 -22.20 19.87
C GLY A 429 19.01 -21.55 19.85
N ILE A 430 18.90 -20.24 19.63
CA ILE A 430 17.61 -19.55 19.43
C ILE A 430 17.31 -19.48 17.94
N ALA A 431 16.20 -20.08 17.53
CA ALA A 431 15.68 -20.01 16.17
C ALA A 431 14.74 -18.81 15.98
N ALA A 432 14.68 -18.30 14.76
CA ALA A 432 13.69 -17.30 14.35
C ALA A 432 12.55 -17.91 13.54
N SER A 433 11.43 -17.20 13.51
CA SER A 433 10.29 -17.46 12.65
C SER A 433 10.11 -16.26 11.72
N GLY A 434 10.37 -16.45 10.42
CA GLY A 434 10.31 -15.35 9.45
C GLY A 434 8.92 -14.76 9.31
N ALA A 435 8.81 -13.43 9.36
CA ALA A 435 7.55 -12.70 9.22
C ALA A 435 6.82 -12.98 7.91
N ASN A 436 5.48 -12.96 7.97
CA ASN A 436 4.64 -13.00 6.77
C ASN A 436 4.62 -11.63 6.10
N LEU A 437 4.70 -11.59 4.76
CA LEU A 437 4.57 -10.36 3.97
C LEU A 437 3.30 -10.43 3.11
N THR A 438 2.40 -9.48 3.31
CA THR A 438 1.17 -9.32 2.54
C THR A 438 1.19 -7.99 1.80
N LEU A 439 1.18 -8.06 0.48
CA LEU A 439 0.99 -6.94 -0.43
C LEU A 439 -0.46 -6.99 -0.92
N LEU A 440 -1.30 -6.13 -0.39
CA LEU A 440 -2.70 -5.99 -0.76
C LEU A 440 -2.84 -4.70 -1.58
N ALA A 441 -3.45 -4.76 -2.75
CA ALA A 441 -3.74 -3.58 -3.53
C ALA A 441 -5.12 -3.64 -4.15
N ASP A 442 -5.76 -2.50 -4.39
CA ASP A 442 -7.03 -2.48 -5.10
C ASP A 442 -6.84 -2.77 -6.61
N ASP A 443 -5.90 -2.06 -7.24
CA ASP A 443 -5.75 -2.04 -8.70
C ASP A 443 -4.58 -2.89 -9.17
N THR A 444 -3.35 -2.55 -8.77
CA THR A 444 -2.14 -3.16 -9.34
C THR A 444 -1.03 -3.44 -8.34
N ILE A 445 -0.33 -4.57 -8.54
CA ILE A 445 0.99 -4.84 -7.97
C ILE A 445 1.96 -5.07 -9.13
N THR A 446 3.02 -4.25 -9.20
CA THR A 446 4.09 -4.41 -10.20
C THR A 446 5.43 -4.63 -9.52
N ILE A 447 6.08 -5.75 -9.85
CA ILE A 447 7.45 -6.03 -9.43
C ILE A 447 8.38 -5.77 -10.62
N ASN A 448 9.31 -4.83 -10.46
CA ASN A 448 10.20 -4.42 -11.54
C ASN A 448 11.21 -5.50 -11.95
N ASP A 449 11.85 -5.29 -13.11
CA ASP A 449 12.84 -6.21 -13.64
C ASP A 449 13.98 -6.46 -12.64
N ASN A 450 14.37 -7.71 -12.50
CA ASN A 450 15.46 -8.15 -11.63
C ASN A 450 15.29 -7.82 -10.13
N VAL A 451 14.06 -7.51 -9.68
CA VAL A 451 13.76 -7.25 -8.27
C VAL A 451 13.41 -8.55 -7.53
N THR A 452 13.97 -8.74 -6.35
CA THR A 452 13.72 -9.87 -5.46
C THR A 452 12.89 -9.46 -4.25
N ILE A 453 11.77 -10.14 -4.03
CA ILE A 453 11.04 -10.14 -2.76
C ILE A 453 11.30 -11.47 -2.07
N SER A 454 11.78 -11.43 -0.83
CA SER A 454 12.09 -12.65 -0.11
C SER A 454 11.64 -12.61 1.35
N THR A 455 10.86 -13.62 1.73
CA THR A 455 10.55 -13.94 3.13
C THR A 455 11.47 -15.03 3.68
N ARG A 456 12.45 -15.50 2.89
CA ARG A 456 13.41 -16.54 3.31
C ARG A 456 14.23 -16.09 4.50
N SER A 457 14.49 -17.02 5.40
CA SER A 457 15.49 -16.89 6.45
C SER A 457 16.81 -17.51 5.99
N VAL A 458 17.79 -16.67 5.65
CA VAL A 458 19.15 -17.08 5.24
C VAL A 458 20.20 -16.25 5.97
N ALA A 459 21.46 -16.70 5.98
CA ALA A 459 22.55 -15.99 6.64
C ALA A 459 23.06 -14.77 5.86
N GLY A 460 22.99 -14.80 4.52
CA GLY A 460 23.48 -13.70 3.68
C GLY A 460 22.44 -12.60 3.43
N THR A 461 22.89 -11.43 2.98
CA THR A 461 22.10 -10.19 2.90
C THR A 461 21.66 -9.82 1.48
N THR A 462 22.18 -10.52 0.47
CA THR A 462 21.99 -10.13 -0.93
C THR A 462 20.89 -10.93 -1.61
N ALA A 463 20.35 -10.43 -2.72
CA ALA A 463 19.40 -11.19 -3.53
C ALA A 463 19.96 -12.56 -3.98
N THR A 464 21.28 -12.67 -4.18
CA THR A 464 21.96 -13.94 -4.48
C THR A 464 21.92 -14.88 -3.27
N ASP A 465 22.19 -14.38 -2.07
CA ASP A 465 22.11 -15.18 -0.85
C ASP A 465 20.69 -15.67 -0.59
N HIS A 466 19.69 -14.82 -0.82
CA HIS A 466 18.29 -15.24 -0.74
C HIS A 466 17.92 -16.24 -1.84
N ALA A 467 18.58 -16.25 -2.99
CA ALA A 467 18.31 -17.21 -4.05
C ALA A 467 18.89 -18.60 -3.77
N SER A 468 20.10 -18.70 -3.20
CA SER A 468 20.84 -19.97 -3.08
C SER A 468 21.40 -20.29 -1.70
N GLY A 469 21.36 -19.36 -0.76
CA GLY A 469 21.84 -19.55 0.61
C GLY A 469 21.02 -20.60 1.34
N THR A 470 21.71 -21.32 2.23
CA THR A 470 21.11 -22.31 3.14
C THR A 470 20.15 -21.63 4.10
N SER A 471 18.99 -22.23 4.29
CA SER A 471 18.01 -21.76 5.26
C SER A 471 18.56 -21.86 6.69
N THR A 472 18.36 -20.81 7.47
CA THR A 472 18.77 -20.73 8.89
C THR A 472 17.58 -20.85 9.85
N ALA A 473 16.36 -20.70 9.33
CA ALA A 473 15.13 -20.76 10.09
C ALA A 473 13.92 -20.96 9.15
N ALA A 474 12.72 -21.06 9.74
CA ALA A 474 11.48 -21.11 8.97
C ALA A 474 11.25 -19.79 8.21
N SER A 475 10.75 -19.90 6.98
CA SER A 475 10.42 -18.75 6.13
C SER A 475 8.95 -18.35 6.31
N GLY A 476 8.66 -17.06 6.19
CA GLY A 476 7.28 -16.56 6.25
C GLY A 476 6.53 -16.71 4.92
N ASN A 477 5.20 -16.63 4.96
CA ASN A 477 4.38 -16.64 3.75
C ASN A 477 4.50 -15.30 2.99
N LEU A 478 4.33 -15.37 1.68
CA LEU A 478 4.31 -14.21 0.78
C LEU A 478 2.98 -14.18 0.01
N THR A 479 2.16 -13.18 0.28
CA THR A 479 0.84 -13.01 -0.33
C THR A 479 0.78 -11.70 -1.11
N LEU A 480 0.35 -11.78 -2.37
CA LEU A 480 0.07 -10.64 -3.24
C LEU A 480 -1.41 -10.71 -3.67
N GLU A 481 -2.20 -9.68 -3.41
CA GLU A 481 -3.59 -9.57 -3.84
C GLU A 481 -3.83 -8.24 -4.56
N ALA A 482 -4.36 -8.25 -5.79
CA ALA A 482 -4.64 -7.04 -6.57
C ALA A 482 -5.69 -7.24 -7.66
N GLY A 483 -6.12 -6.19 -8.36
CA GLY A 483 -6.80 -6.36 -9.65
C GLY A 483 -5.90 -6.97 -10.73
N ALA A 484 -4.62 -6.58 -10.77
CA ALA A 484 -3.61 -7.14 -11.66
C ALA A 484 -2.23 -7.24 -10.98
N ILE A 485 -1.55 -8.37 -11.15
CA ILE A 485 -0.23 -8.65 -10.60
C ILE A 485 0.74 -8.92 -11.76
N SER A 486 1.83 -8.16 -11.82
CA SER A 486 2.85 -8.29 -12.86
C SER A 486 4.24 -8.51 -12.27
N LEU A 487 4.79 -9.71 -12.48
CA LEU A 487 6.19 -10.04 -12.26
C LEU A 487 6.96 -9.84 -13.57
N LYS A 488 7.79 -8.80 -13.64
CA LYS A 488 8.62 -8.52 -14.82
C LYS A 488 9.86 -9.41 -14.90
N SER A 489 10.59 -9.30 -16.01
CA SER A 489 11.73 -10.17 -16.34
C SER A 489 12.79 -10.19 -15.24
N GLY A 490 13.21 -11.40 -14.85
CA GLY A 490 14.23 -11.63 -13.84
C GLY A 490 13.80 -11.37 -12.40
N SER A 491 12.57 -10.89 -12.15
CA SER A 491 12.05 -10.70 -10.80
C SER A 491 11.88 -12.04 -10.07
N LYS A 492 11.94 -12.01 -8.73
CA LYS A 492 11.93 -13.22 -7.89
C LYS A 492 11.01 -13.06 -6.68
N LEU A 493 10.17 -14.06 -6.43
CA LEU A 493 9.40 -14.23 -5.19
C LEU A 493 9.91 -15.46 -4.45
N LEU A 494 10.50 -15.29 -3.27
CA LEU A 494 11.24 -16.34 -2.57
C LEU A 494 10.72 -16.53 -1.14
N ALA A 495 10.00 -17.63 -0.89
CA ALA A 495 9.53 -18.05 0.42
C ALA A 495 9.93 -19.51 0.78
N GLY A 496 10.64 -20.21 -0.11
CA GLY A 496 11.09 -21.59 0.13
C GLY A 496 12.12 -21.74 1.25
N ALA A 497 12.25 -22.94 1.78
CA ALA A 497 13.29 -23.29 2.74
C ALA A 497 13.92 -24.66 2.43
N ASP A 498 15.15 -24.85 2.93
CA ASP A 498 15.91 -26.10 2.85
C ASP A 498 16.39 -26.54 4.24
N SER A 499 17.27 -27.55 4.30
CA SER A 499 17.95 -27.99 5.53
C SER A 499 17.01 -28.38 6.68
N GLY A 500 15.82 -28.89 6.34
CA GLY A 500 14.82 -29.33 7.31
C GLY A 500 13.94 -28.21 7.88
N TYR A 501 14.12 -26.96 7.44
CA TYR A 501 13.25 -25.85 7.85
C TYR A 501 11.96 -25.79 7.01
N ALA A 502 10.90 -25.27 7.62
CA ALA A 502 9.64 -25.05 6.93
C ALA A 502 9.73 -23.85 5.97
N GLY A 503 9.34 -24.06 4.71
CA GLY A 503 9.12 -22.98 3.75
C GLY A 503 7.76 -22.31 3.93
N GLY A 504 7.68 -21.03 3.59
CA GLY A 504 6.44 -20.29 3.46
C GLY A 504 5.75 -20.54 2.12
N ASP A 505 4.44 -20.34 2.10
CA ASP A 505 3.64 -20.40 0.88
C ASP A 505 3.77 -19.09 0.09
N VAL A 506 3.63 -19.18 -1.24
CA VAL A 506 3.50 -18.01 -2.11
C VAL A 506 2.09 -18.00 -2.72
N SER A 507 1.34 -16.91 -2.53
CA SER A 507 0.00 -16.75 -3.08
C SER A 507 -0.12 -15.46 -3.86
N LEU A 508 -0.52 -15.54 -5.13
CA LEU A 508 -0.85 -14.42 -5.99
C LEU A 508 -2.33 -14.51 -6.33
N LYS A 509 -3.12 -13.53 -5.93
CA LYS A 509 -4.57 -13.50 -6.11
C LYS A 509 -4.97 -12.23 -6.84
N ALA A 510 -5.22 -12.35 -8.14
CA ALA A 510 -5.84 -11.31 -8.92
C ALA A 510 -7.37 -11.38 -8.78
N THR A 511 -8.05 -10.33 -8.32
CA THR A 511 -9.52 -10.30 -8.22
C THR A 511 -10.10 -9.02 -8.83
N ARG A 512 -11.13 -9.16 -9.68
CA ARG A 512 -11.95 -8.04 -10.17
C ARG A 512 -13.42 -8.34 -9.92
N ASN A 513 -14.09 -7.36 -9.33
CA ASN A 513 -15.55 -7.32 -9.32
C ASN A 513 -16.01 -6.37 -10.42
N TRP A 514 -17.17 -6.65 -11.02
CA TRP A 514 -17.72 -5.96 -12.19
C TRP A 514 -16.93 -6.23 -13.47
N THR A 515 -16.99 -5.30 -14.43
CA THR A 515 -16.30 -5.45 -15.70
C THR A 515 -14.81 -5.19 -15.55
N GLY A 516 -13.96 -6.07 -16.07
CA GLY A 516 -12.52 -5.88 -16.03
C GLY A 516 -11.73 -7.17 -16.20
N GLU A 517 -10.40 -7.02 -16.14
CA GLU A 517 -9.45 -8.12 -16.20
C GLU A 517 -8.80 -8.35 -14.83
N ALA A 518 -8.99 -9.54 -14.27
CA ALA A 518 -8.18 -10.08 -13.19
C ALA A 518 -6.96 -10.78 -13.81
N LYS A 519 -5.76 -10.24 -13.61
CA LYS A 519 -4.55 -10.73 -14.30
C LYS A 519 -3.43 -11.11 -13.34
N VAL A 520 -2.81 -12.27 -13.55
CA VAL A 520 -1.47 -12.59 -13.05
C VAL A 520 -0.54 -12.82 -14.23
N SER A 521 0.56 -12.06 -14.32
CA SER A 521 1.58 -12.21 -15.36
C SER A 521 2.93 -12.54 -14.73
N VAL A 522 3.54 -13.62 -15.20
CA VAL A 522 4.88 -14.08 -14.80
C VAL A 522 5.75 -14.10 -16.06
N ASP A 523 6.53 -13.03 -16.27
CA ASP A 523 7.40 -12.88 -17.44
C ASP A 523 8.86 -13.10 -17.03
N ASN A 524 9.47 -14.21 -17.47
CA ASN A 524 10.84 -14.60 -17.14
C ASN A 524 11.20 -14.43 -15.64
N ALA A 525 10.22 -14.64 -14.77
CA ALA A 525 10.33 -14.43 -13.32
C ALA A 525 10.41 -15.78 -12.58
N THR A 526 10.94 -15.75 -11.36
CA THR A 526 11.10 -16.93 -10.51
C THR A 526 10.16 -16.87 -9.30
N ILE A 527 9.46 -17.95 -8.99
CA ILE A 527 8.66 -18.10 -7.78
C ILE A 527 9.07 -19.39 -7.07
N THR A 528 9.43 -19.30 -5.79
CA THR A 528 9.79 -20.46 -4.96
C THR A 528 9.07 -20.42 -3.62
N GLY A 529 8.31 -21.47 -3.30
CA GLY A 529 7.58 -21.58 -2.02
C GLY A 529 7.40 -23.02 -1.57
N ARG A 530 6.76 -23.22 -0.42
CA ARG A 530 6.27 -24.54 0.00
C ARG A 530 5.11 -24.93 -0.90
N ASN A 531 3.97 -24.26 -0.77
CA ASN A 531 2.94 -24.28 -1.79
C ASN A 531 3.01 -22.98 -2.61
N VAL A 532 2.67 -23.07 -3.90
CA VAL A 532 2.56 -21.90 -4.77
C VAL A 532 1.16 -21.88 -5.38
N SER A 533 0.46 -20.76 -5.23
CA SER A 533 -0.89 -20.57 -5.78
C SER A 533 -0.98 -19.26 -6.57
N LEU A 534 -1.44 -19.34 -7.81
CA LEU A 534 -1.79 -18.21 -8.65
C LEU A 534 -3.28 -18.32 -8.97
N THR A 535 -4.04 -17.30 -8.59
CA THR A 535 -5.49 -17.26 -8.81
C THR A 535 -5.85 -15.98 -9.54
N ALA A 536 -6.68 -16.07 -10.57
CA ALA A 536 -7.29 -14.92 -11.24
C ALA A 536 -8.81 -15.09 -11.22
N ASN A 537 -9.54 -14.18 -10.57
CA ASN A 537 -10.98 -14.25 -10.44
C ASN A 537 -11.66 -12.95 -10.87
N ALA A 538 -12.46 -13.00 -11.94
CA ALA A 538 -13.24 -11.87 -12.41
C ALA A 538 -14.72 -12.24 -12.32
N THR A 539 -15.50 -11.44 -11.60
CA THR A 539 -16.92 -11.71 -11.35
C THR A 539 -17.76 -10.49 -11.67
N TYR A 540 -18.74 -10.67 -12.56
CA TYR A 540 -19.84 -9.72 -12.76
C TYR A 540 -21.13 -10.33 -12.21
N ASN A 541 -21.79 -9.63 -11.30
CA ASN A 541 -23.09 -10.00 -10.75
C ASN A 541 -23.97 -8.75 -10.61
N ASP A 542 -25.10 -8.71 -11.33
CA ASP A 542 -26.03 -7.57 -11.35
C ASP A 542 -27.04 -7.56 -10.19
N SER A 543 -26.93 -8.45 -9.19
CA SER A 543 -27.94 -8.62 -8.12
C SER A 543 -28.19 -7.38 -7.24
N ILE A 544 -27.36 -6.34 -7.32
CA ILE A 544 -27.43 -5.11 -6.52
C ILE A 544 -28.18 -3.97 -7.21
N LEU A 545 -28.40 -4.07 -8.53
CA LEU A 545 -29.26 -3.20 -9.30
C LEU A 545 -30.46 -4.05 -9.72
N THR A 546 -31.68 -3.65 -9.36
CA THR A 546 -32.93 -4.31 -9.79
C THR A 546 -33.19 -4.08 -11.29
N SER A 547 -32.23 -4.40 -12.16
CA SER A 547 -31.86 -3.56 -13.29
C SER A 547 -32.99 -3.25 -14.29
N TRP A 548 -33.24 -1.94 -14.42
CA TRP A 548 -34.20 -1.30 -15.34
C TRP A 548 -33.56 -0.97 -16.70
N LEU A 549 -32.29 -1.37 -16.90
CA LEU A 549 -31.51 -1.00 -18.07
C LEU A 549 -31.84 -1.92 -19.24
N PRO A 550 -32.20 -1.36 -20.41
CA PRO A 550 -32.55 -2.16 -21.58
C PRO A 550 -31.35 -2.80 -22.29
N VAL A 551 -30.12 -2.38 -21.96
CA VAL A 551 -28.88 -2.86 -22.58
C VAL A 551 -27.80 -3.07 -21.52
N VAL A 552 -27.22 -4.27 -21.46
CA VAL A 552 -26.13 -4.67 -20.56
C VAL A 552 -25.00 -5.29 -21.36
N VAL A 553 -23.75 -4.86 -21.14
CA VAL A 553 -22.56 -5.35 -21.88
C VAL A 553 -21.45 -5.76 -20.90
N PRO A 554 -21.62 -6.85 -20.13
CA PRO A 554 -20.61 -7.24 -19.14
C PRO A 554 -19.42 -7.93 -19.81
N VAL A 555 -18.22 -7.60 -19.34
CA VAL A 555 -16.96 -8.22 -19.77
C VAL A 555 -16.16 -8.62 -18.55
N THR A 556 -15.89 -9.91 -18.38
CA THR A 556 -15.00 -10.43 -17.34
C THR A 556 -13.89 -11.25 -17.99
N VAL A 557 -12.66 -10.94 -17.60
CA VAL A 557 -11.47 -11.63 -18.09
C VAL A 557 -10.64 -12.05 -16.88
N SER A 558 -10.29 -13.33 -16.82
CA SER A 558 -9.42 -13.90 -15.80
C SER A 558 -8.24 -14.57 -16.50
N THR A 559 -7.04 -14.06 -16.27
CA THR A 559 -5.86 -14.50 -17.02
C THR A 559 -4.70 -14.77 -16.09
N ILE A 560 -4.09 -15.94 -16.26
CA ILE A 560 -2.79 -16.30 -15.71
C ILE A 560 -1.86 -16.59 -16.89
N ASP A 561 -0.89 -15.72 -17.11
CA ASP A 561 0.13 -15.86 -18.15
C ASP A 561 1.48 -16.20 -17.50
N VAL A 562 2.09 -17.34 -17.85
CA VAL A 562 3.46 -17.70 -17.46
C VAL A 562 4.31 -17.84 -18.73
N LYS A 563 5.22 -16.89 -18.95
CA LYS A 563 6.07 -16.80 -20.14
C LYS A 563 7.52 -16.95 -19.74
N SER A 564 8.14 -18.07 -20.08
CA SER A 564 9.51 -18.42 -19.65
C SER A 564 9.73 -18.30 -18.13
N GLY A 565 8.67 -18.47 -17.33
CA GLY A 565 8.74 -18.35 -15.87
C GLY A 565 9.25 -19.63 -15.21
N ARG A 566 9.89 -19.51 -14.05
CA ARG A 566 10.32 -20.65 -13.22
C ARG A 566 9.55 -20.68 -11.92
N ILE A 567 8.68 -21.67 -11.74
CA ILE A 567 7.88 -21.83 -10.53
C ILE A 567 8.26 -23.15 -9.85
N THR A 568 8.67 -23.10 -8.59
CA THR A 568 9.06 -24.27 -7.81
C THR A 568 8.31 -24.30 -6.48
N ALA A 569 7.54 -25.36 -6.26
CA ALA A 569 6.85 -25.65 -5.02
C ALA A 569 7.38 -26.96 -4.41
N SER A 570 7.76 -26.97 -3.12
CA SER A 570 8.11 -28.24 -2.47
C SER A 570 6.89 -29.10 -2.13
N GLY A 571 5.71 -28.48 -2.02
CA GLY A 571 4.38 -29.08 -1.88
C GLY A 571 3.59 -28.96 -3.18
N THR A 572 2.45 -28.27 -3.15
CA THR A 572 1.51 -28.18 -4.28
C THR A 572 1.71 -26.93 -5.15
N LEU A 573 1.35 -27.03 -6.43
CA LEU A 573 1.32 -25.92 -7.38
C LEU A 573 -0.07 -25.77 -8.00
N ASP A 574 -0.73 -24.64 -7.77
CA ASP A 574 -2.08 -24.38 -8.30
C ASP A 574 -2.14 -23.08 -9.11
N LEU A 575 -2.51 -23.16 -10.38
CA LEU A 575 -2.85 -22.02 -11.24
C LEU A 575 -4.34 -22.12 -11.61
N LYS A 576 -5.16 -21.16 -11.17
CA LYS A 576 -6.63 -21.19 -11.31
C LYS A 576 -7.17 -19.87 -11.84
N ALA A 577 -7.67 -19.85 -13.07
CA ALA A 577 -8.37 -18.70 -13.65
C ALA A 577 -9.88 -18.97 -13.69
N THR A 578 -10.68 -18.13 -13.03
CA THR A 578 -12.14 -18.26 -12.94
C THR A 578 -12.79 -16.97 -13.41
N SER A 579 -13.63 -17.04 -14.44
CA SER A 579 -14.43 -15.93 -14.92
C SER A 579 -15.91 -16.27 -14.73
N LEU A 580 -16.65 -15.40 -14.07
CA LEU A 580 -18.05 -15.57 -13.75
C LEU A 580 -18.85 -14.35 -14.22
N ILE A 581 -19.88 -14.56 -15.02
CA ILE A 581 -20.90 -13.54 -15.30
C ILE A 581 -22.26 -14.14 -15.00
N ASP A 582 -23.02 -13.57 -14.08
CA ASP A 582 -24.44 -13.87 -13.93
C ASP A 582 -25.28 -12.58 -14.13
N VAL A 583 -26.18 -12.56 -15.12
CA VAL A 583 -26.93 -11.36 -15.57
C VAL A 583 -28.42 -11.66 -15.81
N SER A 584 -29.28 -10.64 -15.72
CA SER A 584 -30.73 -10.76 -16.01
C SER A 584 -31.34 -9.45 -16.57
N THR A 585 -32.38 -9.47 -17.43
CA THR A 585 -33.21 -8.30 -17.80
C THR A 585 -34.70 -8.68 -17.87
N SER A 586 -35.61 -7.93 -17.20
CA SER A 586 -37.08 -8.12 -17.28
C SER A 586 -37.94 -6.90 -16.86
N GLY A 587 -38.97 -6.51 -17.65
CA GLY A 587 -40.26 -6.01 -17.11
C GLY A 587 -40.91 -4.68 -17.58
N LEU A 588 -40.16 -3.61 -17.89
CA LEU A 588 -40.75 -2.27 -18.20
C LEU A 588 -40.32 -1.65 -19.52
N SER A 589 -39.24 -2.16 -20.10
CA SER A 589 -38.73 -1.74 -21.41
C SER A 589 -39.15 -2.75 -22.49
N PRO A 590 -39.56 -2.30 -23.69
CA PRO A 590 -39.75 -3.19 -24.84
C PRO A 590 -38.41 -3.73 -25.38
N LEU A 591 -37.26 -3.36 -24.80
CA LEU A 591 -35.94 -3.85 -25.15
C LEU A 591 -35.24 -4.45 -23.92
N GLY A 592 -34.72 -5.68 -24.07
CA GLY A 592 -33.77 -6.30 -23.17
C GLY A 592 -32.64 -6.92 -24.00
N SER A 593 -31.46 -6.33 -23.93
CA SER A 593 -30.29 -6.75 -24.71
C SER A 593 -29.10 -7.01 -23.78
N ILE A 594 -28.51 -8.18 -23.90
CA ILE A 594 -27.32 -8.57 -23.15
C ILE A 594 -26.24 -8.99 -24.14
N VAL A 595 -25.04 -8.43 -24.00
CA VAL A 595 -23.84 -8.81 -24.75
C VAL A 595 -22.73 -9.16 -23.76
N ALA A 596 -22.62 -10.43 -23.38
CA ALA A 596 -21.70 -10.91 -22.35
C ALA A 596 -20.43 -11.52 -22.95
N THR A 597 -19.27 -11.13 -22.43
CA THR A 597 -17.97 -11.74 -22.77
C THR A 597 -17.29 -12.24 -21.50
N SER A 598 -17.10 -13.56 -21.39
CA SER A 598 -16.40 -14.21 -20.28
C SER A 598 -15.19 -14.98 -20.79
N VAL A 599 -14.02 -14.70 -20.24
CA VAL A 599 -12.75 -15.32 -20.65
C VAL A 599 -11.99 -15.79 -19.42
N ALA A 600 -11.64 -17.07 -19.35
CA ALA A 600 -10.77 -17.65 -18.34
C ALA A 600 -9.59 -18.35 -19.02
N THR A 601 -8.37 -17.90 -18.75
CA THR A 601 -7.15 -18.43 -19.38
C THR A 601 -6.06 -18.74 -18.36
N VAL A 602 -5.49 -19.93 -18.47
CA VAL A 602 -4.19 -20.28 -17.90
C VAL A 602 -3.29 -20.67 -19.06
N ASP A 603 -2.24 -19.89 -19.31
CA ASP A 603 -1.35 -20.08 -20.46
C ASP A 603 0.12 -20.14 -20.01
N VAL A 604 0.76 -21.30 -20.21
CA VAL A 604 2.17 -21.57 -19.86
C VAL A 604 2.96 -21.77 -21.15
N THR A 605 3.84 -20.82 -21.46
CA THR A 605 4.52 -20.70 -22.77
C THR A 605 6.01 -20.35 -22.63
N GLY A 606 6.72 -20.31 -23.75
CA GLY A 606 8.16 -20.05 -23.83
C GLY A 606 9.00 -21.22 -23.32
N ALA A 607 9.98 -20.91 -22.47
CA ALA A 607 10.84 -21.89 -21.80
C ALA A 607 10.45 -22.09 -20.33
N SER A 608 9.15 -22.06 -20.03
CA SER A 608 8.67 -22.11 -18.64
C SER A 608 9.00 -23.43 -17.96
N VAL A 609 9.32 -23.39 -16.67
CA VAL A 609 9.61 -24.57 -15.84
C VAL A 609 8.76 -24.51 -14.58
N LEU A 610 7.77 -25.40 -14.49
CA LEU A 610 6.89 -25.55 -13.33
C LEU A 610 7.22 -26.88 -12.65
N ALA A 611 7.58 -26.85 -11.37
CA ALA A 611 7.92 -28.05 -10.60
C ALA A 611 7.23 -28.04 -9.24
N ALA A 612 6.59 -29.16 -8.89
CA ALA A 612 5.97 -29.40 -7.60
C ALA A 612 6.47 -30.72 -7.00
N GLY A 613 6.62 -30.78 -5.69
CA GLY A 613 6.84 -32.02 -4.93
C GLY A 613 5.55 -32.81 -4.63
N GLY A 614 4.40 -32.24 -4.95
CA GLY A 614 3.08 -32.85 -4.83
C GLY A 614 2.23 -32.66 -6.08
N ASN A 615 0.92 -32.46 -5.90
CA ASN A 615 0.00 -32.24 -7.02
C ASN A 615 0.22 -30.88 -7.69
N THR A 616 0.00 -30.86 -9.00
CA THR A 616 -0.01 -29.65 -9.82
C THR A 616 -1.37 -29.50 -10.51
N THR A 617 -2.06 -28.38 -10.31
CA THR A 617 -3.33 -28.06 -10.98
C THR A 617 -3.15 -26.85 -11.88
N LEU A 618 -3.47 -26.98 -13.17
CA LEU A 618 -3.68 -25.87 -14.09
C LEU A 618 -5.15 -25.89 -14.51
N ALA A 619 -5.92 -24.88 -14.10
CA ALA A 619 -7.36 -24.87 -14.32
C ALA A 619 -7.89 -23.52 -14.81
N SER A 620 -8.72 -23.57 -15.85
CA SER A 620 -9.53 -22.44 -16.30
C SER A 620 -11.02 -22.77 -16.16
N SER A 621 -11.82 -21.81 -15.71
CA SER A 621 -13.27 -21.95 -15.59
C SER A 621 -13.96 -20.68 -16.05
N SER A 622 -14.72 -20.76 -17.13
CA SER A 622 -15.64 -19.69 -17.54
C SER A 622 -17.06 -20.14 -17.26
N THR A 623 -17.81 -19.35 -16.50
CA THR A 623 -19.24 -19.58 -16.23
C THR A 623 -20.01 -18.32 -16.58
N VAL A 624 -20.95 -18.45 -17.52
CA VAL A 624 -21.91 -17.38 -17.84
C VAL A 624 -23.30 -17.89 -17.48
N THR A 625 -24.09 -17.12 -16.75
CA THR A 625 -25.54 -17.30 -16.67
C THR A 625 -26.16 -15.97 -17.08
N SER A 626 -27.08 -15.96 -18.04
CA SER A 626 -27.64 -14.73 -18.59
C SER A 626 -29.12 -14.94 -18.85
N LYS A 627 -29.99 -13.98 -18.58
CA LYS A 627 -31.41 -14.12 -18.92
C LYS A 627 -31.99 -12.78 -19.38
N ALA A 628 -32.48 -12.64 -20.60
CA ALA A 628 -33.17 -11.45 -21.09
C ALA A 628 -34.68 -11.70 -21.23
N THR A 629 -35.58 -10.75 -20.97
CA THR A 629 -37.05 -10.97 -21.04
C THR A 629 -37.90 -9.70 -21.31
N PRO A 630 -38.06 -9.25 -22.57
CA PRO A 630 -39.00 -8.19 -23.02
C PRO A 630 -40.33 -8.76 -23.59
N GLY A 631 -41.30 -8.09 -24.21
CA GLY A 631 -42.02 -6.88 -23.76
C GLY A 631 -43.44 -7.24 -23.25
N GLY A 632 -44.19 -6.29 -22.69
CA GLY A 632 -45.57 -6.52 -22.20
C GLY A 632 -46.47 -5.31 -22.48
N PRO A 633 -47.82 -5.45 -22.66
CA PRO A 633 -48.68 -4.29 -22.79
C PRO A 633 -49.00 -3.67 -21.42
N ASN A 634 -49.07 -2.35 -21.44
CA ASN A 634 -49.37 -1.44 -20.33
C ASN A 634 -50.61 -1.84 -19.50
N LEU A 635 -50.55 -1.61 -18.19
CA LEU A 635 -51.59 -1.83 -17.16
C LEU A 635 -52.98 -1.21 -17.47
N THR A 636 -53.15 -0.42 -18.56
CA THR A 636 -54.39 0.31 -18.88
C THR A 636 -54.70 0.61 -20.38
N THR A 637 -54.31 -0.18 -21.43
CA THR A 637 -54.92 -0.20 -22.83
C THR A 637 -54.24 0.39 -24.13
N LEU A 638 -52.94 0.35 -24.42
CA LEU A 638 -52.41 0.87 -25.73
C LEU A 638 -52.26 -0.19 -26.87
N PRO A 639 -52.46 0.17 -28.17
CA PRO A 639 -52.57 -0.76 -29.32
C PRO A 639 -51.26 -1.20 -30.01
N GLY A 640 -50.11 -1.31 -29.30
CA GLY A 640 -48.83 -1.75 -29.89
C GLY A 640 -48.16 -2.91 -29.14
N ASP A 641 -47.89 -4.02 -29.84
CA ASP A 641 -47.47 -5.33 -29.30
C ASP A 641 -45.94 -5.61 -29.52
N ALA A 642 -45.03 -4.73 -29.06
CA ALA A 642 -43.59 -4.84 -29.40
C ALA A 642 -42.63 -5.19 -28.23
N GLY A 643 -41.71 -6.15 -28.44
CA GLY A 643 -40.66 -6.58 -27.50
C GLY A 643 -39.41 -7.16 -28.18
N VAL A 644 -38.20 -6.75 -27.80
CA VAL A 644 -36.91 -7.17 -28.39
C VAL A 644 -35.97 -7.69 -27.33
N ALA A 645 -35.69 -8.99 -27.39
CA ALA A 645 -34.88 -9.76 -26.47
C ALA A 645 -33.62 -10.24 -27.16
N ILE A 646 -32.45 -9.92 -26.63
CA ILE A 646 -31.18 -10.32 -27.22
C ILE A 646 -30.25 -10.86 -26.12
N ASN A 647 -29.70 -12.05 -26.34
CA ASN A 647 -28.48 -12.53 -25.69
C ASN A 647 -27.41 -12.76 -26.76
N VAL A 648 -26.26 -12.13 -26.60
CA VAL A 648 -25.03 -12.48 -27.33
C VAL A 648 -24.00 -12.86 -26.27
N VAL A 649 -23.54 -14.11 -26.28
CA VAL A 649 -22.59 -14.62 -25.30
C VAL A 649 -21.34 -15.14 -25.99
N VAL A 650 -20.19 -14.63 -25.57
CA VAL A 650 -18.87 -15.19 -25.89
C VAL A 650 -18.27 -15.72 -24.60
N SER A 651 -18.00 -17.03 -24.54
CA SER A 651 -17.42 -17.68 -23.36
C SER A 651 -16.21 -18.52 -23.75
N THR A 652 -15.06 -18.27 -23.14
CA THR A 652 -13.80 -18.99 -23.40
C THR A 652 -13.20 -19.52 -22.10
N ALA A 653 -12.88 -20.81 -22.06
CA ALA A 653 -12.04 -21.42 -21.04
C ALA A 653 -10.85 -22.13 -21.71
N LYS A 654 -9.63 -21.66 -21.47
CA LYS A 654 -8.40 -22.22 -22.06
C LYS A 654 -7.37 -22.51 -20.98
N THR A 655 -6.92 -23.75 -20.90
CA THR A 655 -5.75 -24.17 -20.12
C THR A 655 -4.72 -24.74 -21.10
N HIS A 656 -3.53 -24.14 -21.14
CA HIS A 656 -2.55 -24.43 -22.18
C HIS A 656 -1.13 -24.52 -21.62
N VAL A 657 -0.39 -25.52 -22.07
CA VAL A 657 1.05 -25.67 -21.88
C VAL A 657 1.68 -25.90 -23.25
N GLY A 658 2.48 -24.96 -23.72
CA GLY A 658 3.04 -25.01 -25.08
C GLY A 658 4.54 -24.70 -25.14
N ASP A 659 5.01 -24.50 -26.37
CA ASP A 659 6.40 -24.18 -26.72
C ASP A 659 7.40 -25.23 -26.20
N THR A 660 8.39 -24.81 -25.39
CA THR A 660 9.42 -25.66 -24.77
C THR A 660 9.20 -25.82 -23.26
N SER A 661 7.98 -25.53 -22.79
CA SER A 661 7.68 -25.53 -21.35
C SER A 661 7.77 -26.94 -20.75
N SER A 662 8.14 -27.03 -19.48
CA SER A 662 8.18 -28.28 -18.72
C SER A 662 7.36 -28.18 -17.43
N VAL A 663 6.52 -29.18 -17.17
CA VAL A 663 5.69 -29.26 -15.96
C VAL A 663 5.94 -30.59 -15.25
N THR A 664 6.41 -30.55 -14.01
CA THR A 664 6.72 -31.73 -13.21
C THR A 664 5.93 -31.74 -11.90
N ALA A 665 5.22 -32.83 -11.61
CA ALA A 665 4.52 -33.11 -10.36
C ALA A 665 5.11 -34.38 -9.72
N THR A 666 6.18 -34.25 -8.95
CA THR A 666 6.97 -35.39 -8.46
C THR A 666 6.16 -36.19 -7.45
N GLY A 667 5.79 -37.43 -7.78
CA GLY A 667 4.95 -38.26 -6.89
C GLY A 667 3.47 -37.84 -6.84
N GLY A 668 3.06 -36.80 -7.59
CA GLY A 668 1.71 -36.25 -7.59
C GLY A 668 0.97 -36.41 -8.93
N THR A 669 -0.26 -35.90 -8.95
CA THR A 669 -1.07 -35.76 -10.17
C THR A 669 -0.83 -34.40 -10.82
N LEU A 670 -0.71 -34.38 -12.15
CA LEU A 670 -0.84 -33.17 -12.96
C LEU A 670 -2.28 -33.13 -13.52
N ASP A 671 -3.07 -32.15 -13.08
CA ASP A 671 -4.44 -31.90 -13.56
C ASP A 671 -4.50 -30.64 -14.42
N LEU A 672 -4.61 -30.82 -15.74
CA LEU A 672 -4.96 -29.77 -16.70
C LEU A 672 -6.46 -29.84 -17.00
N THR A 673 -7.22 -28.88 -16.49
CA THR A 673 -8.68 -28.83 -16.72
C THR A 673 -9.11 -27.48 -17.29
N ALA A 674 -9.99 -27.48 -18.28
CA ALA A 674 -10.72 -26.30 -18.75
C ALA A 674 -12.23 -26.58 -18.65
N LYS A 675 -12.97 -25.73 -17.94
CA LYS A 675 -14.42 -25.84 -17.77
C LYS A 675 -15.11 -24.62 -18.35
N ASN A 676 -16.06 -24.82 -19.25
CA ASN A 676 -16.86 -23.75 -19.80
C ASN A 676 -18.35 -24.07 -19.63
N ALA A 677 -19.03 -23.26 -18.84
CA ALA A 677 -20.46 -23.35 -18.61
C ALA A 677 -21.12 -22.06 -19.13
N VAL A 678 -22.16 -22.15 -19.94
CA VAL A 678 -22.99 -21.00 -20.33
C VAL A 678 -24.45 -21.37 -20.17
N THR A 679 -25.24 -20.58 -19.44
CA THR A 679 -26.70 -20.69 -19.38
C THR A 679 -27.38 -19.36 -19.73
N ALA A 680 -27.66 -19.08 -21.01
CA ALA A 680 -28.38 -17.88 -21.48
C ALA A 680 -29.92 -18.12 -21.55
N THR A 681 -30.78 -17.13 -21.35
CA THR A 681 -32.25 -17.28 -21.45
C THR A 681 -32.94 -15.97 -21.90
N THR A 682 -33.14 -15.72 -23.18
CA THR A 682 -33.83 -14.58 -23.81
C THR A 682 -35.36 -14.78 -23.91
N LYS A 683 -36.26 -13.79 -23.72
CA LYS A 683 -37.71 -13.93 -23.96
C LYS A 683 -38.42 -12.59 -24.23
N ALA A 684 -38.48 -12.14 -25.47
CA ALA A 684 -39.45 -11.25 -26.07
C ALA A 684 -40.85 -11.85 -26.00
N ASP A 685 -41.77 -11.01 -25.63
CA ASP A 685 -43.08 -11.31 -25.13
C ASP A 685 -43.98 -10.19 -25.62
N SER A 686 -45.24 -10.55 -25.67
CA SER A 686 -46.35 -9.85 -26.23
C SER A 686 -47.50 -10.77 -25.97
N THR A 687 -48.55 -10.29 -25.41
CA THR A 687 -49.75 -11.09 -25.29
C THR A 687 -50.60 -10.68 -26.48
N ALA A 688 -50.41 -11.33 -27.64
CA ALA A 688 -51.14 -11.07 -28.89
C ALA A 688 -52.56 -10.54 -28.60
N GLY A 689 -52.76 -9.25 -28.89
CA GLY A 689 -53.89 -8.47 -28.43
C GLY A 689 -55.23 -8.79 -29.11
N GLY A 690 -56.17 -7.85 -28.94
CA GLY A 690 -57.50 -7.84 -29.55
C GLY A 690 -58.05 -6.41 -29.70
N ALA A 691 -58.84 -6.07 -30.73
CA ALA A 691 -59.26 -6.89 -31.88
C ALA A 691 -58.51 -6.58 -33.20
N VAL A 692 -57.58 -5.60 -33.22
CA VAL A 692 -56.94 -5.10 -34.47
C VAL A 692 -55.43 -4.75 -34.40
N ALA A 693 -54.64 -5.26 -33.44
CA ALA A 693 -53.23 -4.84 -33.29
C ALA A 693 -52.23 -5.43 -34.33
N VAL A 694 -51.17 -4.68 -34.63
CA VAL A 694 -50.02 -5.08 -35.47
C VAL A 694 -48.69 -4.56 -34.90
N GLY A 695 -47.86 -5.48 -34.38
CA GLY A 695 -46.42 -5.56 -34.60
C GLY A 695 -45.43 -5.38 -33.43
N GLY A 696 -44.60 -6.41 -33.19
CA GLY A 696 -43.14 -6.22 -33.10
C GLY A 696 -42.34 -7.03 -32.08
N THR A 697 -42.12 -8.33 -32.30
CA THR A 697 -41.25 -9.14 -31.43
C THR A 697 -39.97 -9.62 -32.08
N VAL A 698 -38.85 -9.52 -31.35
CA VAL A 698 -37.59 -10.14 -31.75
C VAL A 698 -36.99 -10.88 -30.57
N ALA A 699 -36.54 -12.11 -30.81
CA ALA A 699 -35.80 -12.89 -29.86
C ALA A 699 -34.58 -13.49 -30.50
N LEU A 700 -33.41 -13.15 -29.97
CA LEU A 700 -32.14 -13.61 -30.48
C LEU A 700 -31.29 -14.16 -29.34
N SER A 701 -30.79 -15.37 -29.50
CA SER A 701 -29.66 -15.84 -28.70
C SER A 701 -28.55 -16.30 -29.63
N GLU A 702 -27.36 -15.74 -29.43
CA GLU A 702 -26.11 -16.15 -30.07
C GLU A 702 -25.13 -16.57 -28.98
N VAL A 703 -24.57 -17.78 -29.07
CA VAL A 703 -23.59 -18.30 -28.11
C VAL A 703 -22.37 -18.83 -28.84
N THR A 704 -21.21 -18.26 -28.53
CA THR A 704 -19.88 -18.74 -28.92
C THR A 704 -19.18 -19.29 -27.69
N SER A 705 -18.94 -20.60 -27.64
CA SER A 705 -18.24 -21.28 -26.55
C SER A 705 -16.94 -21.92 -27.04
N VAL A 706 -15.82 -21.62 -26.40
CA VAL A 706 -14.50 -22.23 -26.65
C VAL A 706 -14.00 -22.89 -25.36
N THR A 707 -13.68 -24.19 -25.41
CA THR A 707 -13.12 -24.93 -24.27
C THR A 707 -11.91 -25.73 -24.73
N GLN A 708 -10.75 -25.47 -24.12
CA GLN A 708 -9.49 -26.07 -24.54
C GLN A 708 -8.62 -26.43 -23.34
N ALA A 709 -8.20 -27.69 -23.25
CA ALA A 709 -7.13 -28.15 -22.37
C ALA A 709 -6.05 -28.79 -23.27
N ILE A 710 -4.89 -28.14 -23.39
CA ILE A 710 -3.91 -28.44 -24.45
C ILE A 710 -2.51 -28.54 -23.85
N ILE A 711 -1.77 -29.57 -24.29
CA ILE A 711 -0.32 -29.68 -24.21
C ILE A 711 0.19 -29.83 -25.64
N ASP A 712 0.97 -28.88 -26.15
CA ASP A 712 1.44 -28.89 -27.54
C ASP A 712 2.90 -28.41 -27.71
N GLY A 713 3.31 -28.21 -28.97
CA GLY A 713 4.67 -27.84 -29.32
C GLY A 713 5.67 -28.95 -28.98
N THR A 714 6.68 -28.59 -28.18
CA THR A 714 7.67 -29.52 -27.62
C THR A 714 7.58 -29.58 -26.09
N ALA A 715 6.44 -29.17 -25.52
CA ALA A 715 6.24 -29.15 -24.09
C ALA A 715 6.34 -30.56 -23.49
N THR A 716 6.87 -30.65 -22.27
CA THR A 716 7.08 -31.92 -21.57
C THR A 716 6.36 -31.94 -20.23
N THR A 717 5.80 -33.09 -19.86
CA THR A 717 5.16 -33.30 -18.56
C THR A 717 5.68 -34.55 -17.87
N SER A 718 5.89 -34.49 -16.56
CA SER A 718 6.30 -35.64 -15.74
C SER A 718 5.49 -35.69 -14.45
N SER A 719 4.75 -36.78 -14.23
CA SER A 719 3.82 -36.93 -13.09
C SER A 719 3.49 -38.40 -12.87
N SER A 720 3.06 -38.76 -11.66
CA SER A 720 2.54 -40.12 -11.38
C SER A 720 1.22 -40.40 -12.12
N ALA A 721 0.42 -39.36 -12.33
CA ALA A 721 -0.81 -39.39 -13.12
C ALA A 721 -1.00 -38.07 -13.86
N LEU A 722 -1.44 -38.15 -15.12
CA LEU A 722 -1.78 -36.99 -15.94
C LEU A 722 -3.29 -37.02 -16.24
N LYS A 723 -3.98 -35.94 -15.88
CA LYS A 723 -5.37 -35.69 -16.26
C LYS A 723 -5.43 -34.47 -17.18
N VAL A 724 -6.02 -34.64 -18.35
CA VAL A 724 -6.30 -33.55 -19.30
C VAL A 724 -7.79 -33.59 -19.63
N ALA A 725 -8.53 -32.53 -19.30
CA ALA A 725 -9.98 -32.48 -19.45
C ALA A 725 -10.47 -31.12 -19.95
N ALA A 726 -11.24 -31.13 -21.04
CA ALA A 726 -12.00 -29.98 -21.52
C ALA A 726 -13.51 -30.29 -21.40
N GLU A 727 -14.19 -29.61 -20.48
CA GLU A 727 -15.60 -29.82 -20.17
C GLU A 727 -16.41 -28.60 -20.61
N SER A 728 -17.36 -28.78 -21.53
CA SER A 728 -18.26 -27.71 -21.99
C SER A 728 -19.72 -28.07 -21.76
N THR A 729 -20.45 -27.20 -21.06
CA THR A 729 -21.90 -27.31 -20.84
C THR A 729 -22.57 -26.03 -21.31
N ASN A 730 -23.49 -26.11 -22.28
CA ASN A 730 -24.15 -24.94 -22.86
C ASN A 730 -25.68 -25.10 -22.80
N VAL A 731 -26.36 -24.16 -22.15
CA VAL A 731 -27.83 -24.06 -22.05
C VAL A 731 -28.27 -22.66 -22.51
N VAL A 732 -29.24 -22.56 -23.42
CA VAL A 732 -29.68 -21.29 -24.05
C VAL A 732 -31.20 -21.32 -24.19
N THR A 733 -31.96 -20.31 -23.76
CA THR A 733 -33.44 -20.32 -23.90
C THR A 733 -34.00 -19.00 -24.42
N THR A 734 -34.37 -18.92 -25.70
CA THR A 734 -34.84 -17.71 -26.43
C THR A 734 -36.37 -17.64 -26.54
N THR A 735 -37.04 -16.48 -26.55
CA THR A 735 -38.49 -16.41 -26.83
C THR A 735 -38.89 -15.07 -27.41
N ALA A 736 -39.84 -15.03 -28.33
CA ALA A 736 -40.39 -13.88 -29.05
C ALA A 736 -41.92 -13.92 -28.91
N LYS A 737 -42.67 -12.81 -28.99
CA LYS A 737 -44.13 -12.90 -29.11
C LYS A 737 -44.82 -11.76 -29.87
N ALA A 738 -45.79 -12.17 -30.66
CA ALA A 738 -46.51 -11.56 -31.80
C ALA A 738 -47.33 -10.26 -31.64
N ALA A 739 -48.24 -10.00 -32.60
CA ALA A 739 -49.44 -9.18 -32.42
C ALA A 739 -50.76 -9.82 -32.88
N THR A 740 -51.89 -9.18 -32.53
CA THR A 740 -53.28 -9.69 -32.73
C THR A 740 -53.53 -10.35 -34.10
N LYS A 741 -53.03 -9.71 -35.16
CA LYS A 741 -52.94 -10.21 -36.54
C LYS A 741 -51.63 -9.72 -37.19
N GLY A 742 -50.54 -9.72 -36.43
CA GLY A 742 -49.20 -9.45 -36.95
C GLY A 742 -48.19 -9.12 -35.88
#